data_AF-A0AAD7DCA5-F1
#
_entry.id   AF-A0AAD7DCA5-F1
#
_cell.length_a   1.000
_cell.length_b   1.000
_cell.length_c   1.000
_cell.angle_alpha   90.00
_cell.angle_beta   90.00
_cell.angle_gamma   90.00
#
_symmetry.space_group_name_H-M   'P 1'
#
loop_
_entity.id
_entity.type
_entity.pdbx_description
1 polymer ?
#
loop_
_entity_poly.entity_id
_entity_poly.type
_entity_poly.pdbx_seq_one_letter_code
_entity_poly.pdbx_strand_id
1 'polypeptide(L)'
;MMFSFGAISLWLCLVTTGILASVPAWTPPLSTRGRYVVDADGNRFKLKGGNWHGASGTWTGSGDINDDANHHANENAHTMPLGLQYVPIDQILDSFEELGINTIRFQFSNAMLHDTTPVQDAWVAANPQFKGMTPLQVYDVVIKALTDRGFAVIVNNHTQLSLWCCGVDGNERWDESQSFDTWVSDWLFVVNRYKDNKRVVGADLYNEVRRDILTDPTWGGGGNADWQSASQLGADQIMLANPDILIIVEGINWIGLPVDGLPHSRPTLTPVANLSHTLLVSGKLVYSAHFYSYTGPNHSGATGIGETTDARYRDLSRADLFAVMNSEASYVALTEEMHYTAPVWMSEFGVLGRGGQGTSDAAWFGNFVDYLVQTDADFAFWPLVGYLTNGVGNGWALMNWDATGKRTGLFDGDDWREAAWNELIGSAGATGAMPAVPEWKLLTLDNGDFVQSVSVRTNNGDFDNGATKGACPDNLRLIGLSHSSTRGLCTDYSYGPGLWAADRAIEVVFDERHVGADWASGYTKYQCPAGYYASGYAIRGVKLSTVLCAHASQTLGTTSRTVWFDQGDNRADTLGGDFAPSQYKGSCEGDEYIGGVAFSTSLFRNGAPSAILCVSLLPWALCYHTCTIIPCTYFNKS
;
A
#
# COMPACT_ATOMS: atom_id res chain seq x y z
N MET A 1 8.41 -82.85 -6.57
CA MET A 1 7.18 -82.28 -7.15
C MET A 1 7.18 -80.79 -6.85
N MET A 2 7.52 -79.96 -7.83
CA MET A 2 7.38 -78.49 -7.76
C MET A 2 5.97 -78.13 -8.19
N PHE A 3 5.26 -77.35 -7.39
CA PHE A 3 4.11 -76.57 -7.85
C PHE A 3 4.35 -75.12 -7.46
N SER A 4 4.44 -74.28 -8.49
CA SER A 4 4.53 -72.83 -8.42
C SER A 4 3.11 -72.27 -8.41
N PHE A 5 2.75 -71.47 -7.41
CA PHE A 5 1.51 -70.69 -7.39
C PHE A 5 1.86 -69.21 -7.57
N GLY A 6 1.34 -68.61 -8.64
CA GLY A 6 1.51 -67.19 -8.95
C GLY A 6 0.70 -66.29 -8.02
N ALA A 7 1.30 -65.17 -7.62
CA ALA A 7 0.63 -64.10 -6.91
C ALA A 7 0.00 -63.12 -7.92
N ILE A 8 -1.30 -62.85 -7.74
CA ILE A 8 -2.05 -61.82 -8.47
C ILE A 8 -1.87 -60.51 -7.69
N SER A 9 -1.23 -59.52 -8.30
CA SER A 9 -1.15 -58.15 -7.75
C SER A 9 -2.42 -57.38 -8.11
N LEU A 10 -3.23 -57.05 -7.09
CA LEU A 10 -4.35 -56.13 -7.20
C LEU A 10 -3.82 -54.70 -7.16
N TRP A 11 -3.94 -53.96 -8.27
CA TRP A 11 -3.72 -52.52 -8.31
C TRP A 11 -4.98 -51.81 -7.78
N LEU A 12 -4.88 -51.21 -6.60
CA LEU A 12 -5.88 -50.25 -6.12
C LEU A 12 -5.63 -48.91 -6.81
N CYS A 13 -6.52 -48.50 -7.72
CA CYS A 13 -6.64 -47.09 -8.10
C CYS A 13 -7.15 -46.31 -6.88
N LEU A 14 -6.26 -45.57 -6.21
CA LEU A 14 -6.70 -44.46 -5.37
C LEU A 14 -7.21 -43.36 -6.29
N VAL A 15 -8.53 -43.20 -6.38
CA VAL A 15 -9.15 -41.96 -6.83
C VAL A 15 -8.97 -40.98 -5.67
N THR A 16 -7.95 -40.13 -5.73
CA THR A 16 -7.87 -38.95 -4.87
C THR A 16 -8.96 -37.99 -5.32
N THR A 17 -10.11 -38.04 -4.66
CA THR A 17 -11.03 -36.90 -4.65
C THR A 17 -10.26 -35.73 -4.05
N GLY A 18 -9.83 -34.80 -4.90
CA GLY A 18 -9.16 -33.57 -4.47
C GLY A 18 -10.06 -32.86 -3.47
N ILE A 19 -9.61 -32.72 -2.23
CA ILE A 19 -10.22 -31.80 -1.28
C ILE A 19 -9.85 -30.42 -1.81
N LEU A 20 -10.83 -29.65 -2.29
CA LEU A 20 -10.63 -28.22 -2.59
C LEU A 20 -10.03 -27.57 -1.33
N ALA A 21 -8.89 -26.91 -1.48
CA ALA A 21 -8.21 -26.27 -0.38
C ALA A 21 -8.95 -24.97 -0.04
N SER A 22 -9.75 -24.97 1.02
CA SER A 22 -10.37 -23.75 1.54
C SER A 22 -9.31 -22.70 1.91
N VAL A 23 -9.65 -21.41 1.78
CA VAL A 23 -8.78 -20.32 2.22
C VAL A 23 -8.35 -20.55 3.69
N PRO A 24 -7.04 -20.50 4.00
CA PRO A 24 -6.56 -20.68 5.37
C PRO A 24 -7.22 -19.69 6.34
N ALA A 25 -7.49 -20.11 7.58
CA ALA A 25 -8.08 -19.23 8.58
C ALA A 25 -7.11 -18.11 9.00
N TRP A 26 -7.65 -16.90 9.21
CA TRP A 26 -6.93 -15.71 9.68
C TRP A 26 -7.89 -14.73 10.36
N THR A 27 -7.35 -13.85 11.20
CA THR A 27 -8.13 -12.94 12.05
C THR A 27 -8.10 -11.49 11.53
N PRO A 28 -9.20 -10.93 11.02
CA PRO A 28 -9.27 -9.53 10.61
C PRO A 28 -9.39 -8.57 11.83
N PRO A 29 -9.11 -7.26 11.67
CA PRO A 29 -8.63 -6.60 10.45
C PRO A 29 -7.12 -6.79 10.24
N LEU A 30 -6.63 -6.46 9.03
CA LEU A 30 -5.20 -6.46 8.74
C LEU A 30 -4.51 -5.16 9.20
N SER A 31 -3.21 -5.24 9.45
CA SER A 31 -2.31 -4.12 9.73
C SER A 31 -0.91 -4.41 9.18
N THR A 32 0.05 -3.52 9.41
CA THR A 32 1.43 -3.67 8.93
C THR A 32 2.43 -3.61 10.07
N ARG A 33 3.53 -4.37 9.94
CA ARG A 33 4.70 -4.36 10.81
C ARG A 33 5.95 -4.40 9.94
N GLY A 34 6.64 -3.26 9.83
CA GLY A 34 7.75 -3.10 8.91
C GLY A 34 7.33 -3.42 7.49
N ARG A 35 8.02 -4.37 6.86
CA ARG A 35 7.75 -4.78 5.48
C ARG A 35 6.60 -5.78 5.31
N TYR A 36 5.96 -6.21 6.40
CA TYR A 36 4.98 -7.28 6.38
C TYR A 36 3.56 -6.81 6.68
N VAL A 37 2.60 -7.36 5.94
CA VAL A 37 1.18 -7.36 6.33
C VAL A 37 0.95 -8.45 7.38
N VAL A 38 0.19 -8.12 8.43
CA VAL A 38 -0.15 -9.01 9.53
C VAL A 38 -1.66 -8.99 9.82
N ASP A 39 -2.15 -10.09 10.36
CA ASP A 39 -3.51 -10.19 10.89
C ASP A 39 -3.65 -9.53 12.27
N ALA A 40 -4.85 -9.54 12.85
CA ALA A 40 -5.13 -8.91 14.14
C ALA A 40 -4.40 -9.58 15.31
N ASP A 41 -3.98 -10.83 15.16
CA ASP A 41 -3.15 -11.56 16.14
C ASP A 41 -1.65 -11.25 15.96
N GLY A 42 -1.29 -10.45 14.96
CA GLY A 42 0.08 -10.08 14.62
C GLY A 42 0.83 -11.14 13.82
N ASN A 43 0.12 -12.15 13.29
CA ASN A 43 0.70 -13.17 12.43
C ASN A 43 0.84 -12.65 11.00
N ARG A 44 1.94 -13.01 10.33
CA ARG A 44 2.17 -12.72 8.91
C ARG A 44 0.99 -13.18 8.07
N PHE A 45 0.35 -12.24 7.38
CA PHE A 45 -0.64 -12.49 6.35
C PHE A 45 -0.02 -12.14 5.00
N LYS A 46 0.54 -13.13 4.29
CA LYS A 46 1.07 -12.91 2.93
C LYS A 46 -0.11 -12.74 1.97
N LEU A 47 -0.19 -11.61 1.28
CA LEU A 47 -1.18 -11.41 0.22
C LEU A 47 -0.81 -12.28 -0.99
N LYS A 48 -1.46 -13.44 -1.11
CA LYS A 48 -1.43 -14.31 -2.29
C LYS A 48 -2.68 -13.99 -3.10
N GLY A 49 -2.57 -12.99 -3.96
CA GLY A 49 -3.71 -12.34 -4.57
C GLY A 49 -3.97 -12.73 -6.01
N GLY A 50 -5.13 -12.28 -6.51
CA GLY A 50 -5.39 -12.13 -7.92
C GLY A 50 -6.47 -11.09 -8.21
N ASN A 51 -6.49 -10.61 -9.45
CA ASN A 51 -7.37 -9.53 -9.90
C ASN A 51 -8.63 -10.10 -10.55
N TRP A 52 -9.81 -9.75 -10.02
CA TRP A 52 -11.10 -10.15 -10.61
C TRP A 52 -11.83 -8.95 -11.23
N HIS A 53 -11.49 -8.70 -12.49
CA HIS A 53 -11.96 -7.55 -13.25
C HIS A 53 -13.39 -7.71 -13.80
N GLY A 54 -13.86 -6.67 -14.49
CA GLY A 54 -15.15 -6.63 -15.17
C GLY A 54 -16.03 -5.49 -14.67
N ALA A 55 -16.11 -5.34 -13.34
CA ALA A 55 -16.99 -4.35 -12.71
C ALA A 55 -16.50 -2.91 -12.92
N SER A 56 -15.20 -2.72 -13.19
CA SER A 56 -14.62 -1.46 -13.66
C SER A 56 -14.93 -1.12 -15.13
N GLY A 57 -15.55 -2.04 -15.87
CA GLY A 57 -15.87 -1.90 -17.28
C GLY A 57 -14.89 -2.64 -18.19
N THR A 58 -15.42 -3.09 -19.32
CA THR A 58 -14.66 -3.79 -20.37
C THR A 58 -14.90 -3.21 -21.76
N TRP A 59 -15.75 -2.20 -21.88
CA TRP A 59 -16.07 -1.55 -23.15
C TRP A 59 -14.87 -0.76 -23.67
N THR A 60 -14.56 -0.85 -24.96
CA THR A 60 -13.35 -0.25 -25.56
C THR A 60 -13.46 1.26 -25.82
N GLY A 61 -14.57 1.90 -25.44
CA GLY A 61 -14.78 3.33 -25.68
C GLY A 61 -15.42 3.66 -27.03
N SER A 62 -15.73 2.65 -27.86
CA SER A 62 -16.34 2.86 -29.18
C SER A 62 -17.33 1.75 -29.55
N GLY A 63 -18.31 2.06 -30.41
CA GLY A 63 -19.35 1.11 -30.84
C GLY A 63 -20.53 0.99 -29.87
N ASP A 64 -21.40 0.01 -30.10
CA ASP A 64 -22.51 -0.32 -29.19
C ASP A 64 -21.97 -1.10 -27.98
N ILE A 65 -22.25 -0.59 -26.77
CA ILE A 65 -21.86 -1.20 -25.49
C ILE A 65 -22.55 -2.55 -25.21
N ASN A 66 -23.59 -2.90 -25.96
CA ASN A 66 -24.25 -4.20 -25.84
C ASN A 66 -23.72 -5.24 -26.83
N ASP A 67 -22.82 -4.85 -27.72
CA ASP A 67 -22.16 -5.77 -28.65
C ASP A 67 -20.81 -6.21 -28.07
N ASP A 68 -20.69 -7.49 -27.76
CA ASP A 68 -19.50 -8.10 -27.18
C ASP A 68 -18.23 -7.77 -27.98
N ALA A 69 -18.33 -7.61 -29.31
CA ALA A 69 -17.18 -7.26 -30.17
C ALA A 69 -16.55 -5.90 -29.84
N ASN A 70 -17.27 -5.02 -29.14
CA ASN A 70 -16.78 -3.72 -28.69
C ASN A 70 -16.19 -3.74 -27.28
N HIS A 71 -16.02 -4.92 -26.69
CA HIS A 71 -15.38 -5.13 -25.39
C HIS A 71 -14.00 -5.76 -25.54
N HIS A 72 -13.08 -5.44 -24.62
CA HIS A 72 -11.76 -6.05 -24.62
C HIS A 72 -11.86 -7.57 -24.57
N ALA A 73 -11.14 -8.26 -25.46
CA ALA A 73 -11.20 -9.71 -25.63
C ALA A 73 -12.61 -10.30 -25.84
N ASN A 74 -13.58 -9.49 -26.28
CA ASN A 74 -15.01 -9.80 -26.37
C ASN A 74 -15.68 -10.11 -25.01
N GLU A 75 -15.14 -9.55 -23.92
CA GLU A 75 -15.58 -9.83 -22.55
C GLU A 75 -16.63 -8.82 -22.08
N ASN A 76 -17.87 -8.91 -22.55
CA ASN A 76 -18.91 -8.04 -22.01
C ASN A 76 -19.31 -8.46 -20.60
N ALA A 77 -18.85 -7.70 -19.62
CA ALA A 77 -19.11 -7.95 -18.21
C ALA A 77 -20.39 -7.23 -17.73
N HIS A 78 -21.00 -6.37 -18.57
CA HIS A 78 -22.16 -5.55 -18.21
C HIS A 78 -21.98 -4.78 -16.89
N THR A 79 -20.77 -4.25 -16.66
CA THR A 79 -20.40 -3.50 -15.44
C THR A 79 -20.52 -4.35 -14.15
N MET A 80 -20.49 -5.68 -14.28
CA MET A 80 -20.42 -6.65 -13.17
C MET A 80 -19.05 -7.35 -13.18
N PRO A 81 -18.67 -8.06 -12.09
CA PRO A 81 -17.53 -8.96 -12.13
C PRO A 81 -17.64 -9.99 -13.26
N LEU A 82 -16.56 -10.15 -14.02
CA LEU A 82 -16.56 -11.01 -15.21
C LEU A 82 -16.82 -12.48 -14.82
N GLY A 83 -17.56 -13.20 -15.65
CA GLY A 83 -17.87 -14.62 -15.47
C GLY A 83 -19.26 -14.88 -14.86
N LEU A 84 -19.82 -13.92 -14.12
CA LEU A 84 -21.15 -14.04 -13.50
C LEU A 84 -22.29 -14.21 -14.52
N GLN A 85 -22.05 -13.79 -15.77
CA GLN A 85 -22.98 -13.98 -16.87
C GLN A 85 -22.99 -15.41 -17.43
N TYR A 86 -21.95 -16.19 -17.17
CA TYR A 86 -21.77 -17.53 -17.74
C TYR A 86 -21.99 -18.64 -16.71
N VAL A 87 -21.55 -18.43 -15.46
CA VAL A 87 -21.55 -19.48 -14.42
C VAL A 87 -22.00 -18.97 -13.05
N PRO A 88 -22.51 -19.84 -12.17
CA PRO A 88 -22.81 -19.49 -10.78
C PRO A 88 -21.58 -18.95 -10.05
N ILE A 89 -21.77 -17.94 -9.21
CA ILE A 89 -20.70 -17.32 -8.41
C ILE A 89 -19.85 -18.33 -7.66
N ASP A 90 -20.47 -19.38 -7.09
CA ASP A 90 -19.75 -20.42 -6.34
C ASP A 90 -18.71 -21.16 -7.18
N GLN A 91 -18.95 -21.39 -8.47
CA GLN A 91 -17.98 -22.07 -9.34
C GLN A 91 -16.75 -21.19 -9.61
N ILE A 92 -16.93 -19.87 -9.65
CA ILE A 92 -15.82 -18.92 -9.79
C ILE A 92 -15.01 -18.90 -8.49
N LEU A 93 -15.69 -18.87 -7.34
CA LEU A 93 -15.03 -18.88 -6.02
C LEU A 93 -14.29 -20.20 -5.75
N ASP A 94 -14.86 -21.33 -6.14
CA ASP A 94 -14.19 -22.64 -6.10
C ASP A 94 -12.88 -22.62 -6.91
N SER A 95 -12.85 -21.91 -8.05
CA SER A 95 -11.64 -21.78 -8.86
C SER A 95 -10.56 -20.92 -8.21
N PHE A 96 -10.93 -19.93 -7.40
CA PHE A 96 -9.97 -19.13 -6.66
C PHE A 96 -9.33 -19.95 -5.53
N GLU A 97 -10.12 -20.79 -4.86
CA GLU A 97 -9.62 -21.76 -3.88
C GLU A 97 -8.69 -22.78 -4.55
N GLU A 98 -9.04 -23.29 -5.73
CA GLU A 98 -8.21 -24.18 -6.53
C GLU A 98 -6.84 -23.56 -6.88
N LEU A 99 -6.80 -22.27 -7.21
CA LEU A 99 -5.56 -21.53 -7.46
C LEU A 99 -4.69 -21.33 -6.21
N GLY A 100 -5.21 -21.59 -5.01
CA GLY A 100 -4.48 -21.46 -3.74
C GLY A 100 -4.27 -20.01 -3.28
N ILE A 101 -5.05 -19.07 -3.80
CA ILE A 101 -5.01 -17.65 -3.41
C ILE A 101 -5.86 -17.38 -2.17
N ASN A 102 -5.57 -16.30 -1.46
CA ASN A 102 -6.29 -15.88 -0.26
C ASN A 102 -6.80 -14.43 -0.31
N THR A 103 -6.40 -13.67 -1.34
CA THR A 103 -6.74 -12.25 -1.50
C THR A 103 -7.32 -11.99 -2.89
N ILE A 104 -8.35 -11.16 -2.97
CA ILE A 104 -8.92 -10.68 -4.25
C ILE A 104 -8.74 -9.17 -4.33
N ARG A 105 -8.02 -8.70 -5.36
CA ARG A 105 -8.04 -7.29 -5.80
C ARG A 105 -9.29 -7.13 -6.67
N PHE A 106 -10.26 -6.40 -6.18
CA PHE A 106 -11.61 -6.37 -6.73
C PHE A 106 -11.93 -4.99 -7.29
N GLN A 107 -11.88 -4.87 -8.62
CA GLN A 107 -11.95 -3.59 -9.33
C GLN A 107 -13.39 -3.06 -9.34
N PHE A 108 -13.53 -1.75 -9.19
CA PHE A 108 -14.77 -1.01 -9.47
C PHE A 108 -14.47 0.26 -10.27
N SER A 109 -15.50 0.81 -10.92
CA SER A 109 -15.47 2.16 -11.48
C SER A 109 -16.31 3.12 -10.65
N ASN A 110 -15.94 4.41 -10.61
CA ASN A 110 -16.80 5.42 -9.97
C ASN A 110 -18.19 5.45 -10.62
N ALA A 111 -18.26 5.38 -11.94
CA ALA A 111 -19.54 5.33 -12.68
C ALA A 111 -20.45 4.18 -12.22
N MET A 112 -19.91 3.00 -11.91
CA MET A 112 -20.69 1.86 -11.40
C MET A 112 -21.33 2.16 -10.04
N LEU A 113 -20.68 2.94 -9.17
CA LEU A 113 -21.22 3.30 -7.85
C LEU A 113 -22.52 4.12 -7.97
N HIS A 114 -22.65 4.89 -9.05
CA HIS A 114 -23.79 5.79 -9.32
C HIS A 114 -24.81 5.20 -10.28
N ASP A 115 -24.54 4.02 -10.86
CA ASP A 115 -25.48 3.36 -11.78
C ASP A 115 -26.64 2.69 -11.02
N THR A 116 -27.82 3.27 -11.17
CA THR A 116 -29.06 2.77 -10.57
C THR A 116 -29.85 1.86 -11.51
N THR A 117 -29.35 1.58 -12.70
CA THR A 117 -30.03 0.74 -13.69
C THR A 117 -29.91 -0.73 -13.28
N PRO A 118 -31.01 -1.47 -13.12
CA PRO A 118 -30.91 -2.88 -12.81
C PRO A 118 -30.26 -3.68 -13.94
N VAL A 119 -29.44 -4.67 -13.57
CA VAL A 119 -28.87 -5.64 -14.51
C VAL A 119 -29.99 -6.42 -15.19
N GLN A 120 -29.84 -6.71 -16.48
CA GLN A 120 -30.88 -7.44 -17.21
C GLN A 120 -30.92 -8.91 -16.78
N ASP A 121 -32.13 -9.46 -16.66
CA ASP A 121 -32.37 -10.87 -16.32
C ASP A 121 -31.57 -11.86 -17.18
N ALA A 122 -31.36 -11.54 -18.46
CA ALA A 122 -30.60 -12.36 -19.40
C ALA A 122 -29.11 -12.45 -19.03
N TRP A 123 -28.54 -11.35 -18.51
CA TRP A 123 -27.12 -11.26 -18.14
C TRP A 123 -26.80 -11.99 -16.85
N VAL A 124 -27.80 -12.31 -16.03
CA VAL A 124 -27.64 -13.00 -14.74
C VAL A 124 -28.42 -14.31 -14.71
N ALA A 125 -28.66 -14.92 -15.86
CA ALA A 125 -29.39 -16.18 -15.96
C ALA A 125 -28.72 -17.31 -15.13
N ALA A 126 -27.38 -17.33 -15.08
CA ALA A 126 -26.60 -18.26 -14.26
C ALA A 126 -26.65 -17.93 -12.75
N ASN A 127 -27.06 -16.71 -12.39
CA ASN A 127 -27.15 -16.21 -11.02
C ASN A 127 -28.50 -15.50 -10.77
N PRO A 128 -29.63 -16.23 -10.72
CA PRO A 128 -30.96 -15.63 -10.62
C PRO A 128 -31.18 -14.74 -9.40
N GLN A 129 -30.35 -14.89 -8.36
CA GLN A 129 -30.35 -14.05 -7.17
C GLN A 129 -30.00 -12.58 -7.46
N PHE A 130 -29.40 -12.25 -8.61
CA PHE A 130 -29.04 -10.89 -9.01
C PHE A 130 -30.15 -10.16 -9.78
N LYS A 131 -31.27 -10.82 -10.10
CA LYS A 131 -32.35 -10.21 -10.87
C LYS A 131 -32.91 -8.97 -10.16
N GLY A 132 -33.01 -7.87 -10.90
CA GLY A 132 -33.49 -6.59 -10.38
C GLY A 132 -32.49 -5.83 -9.50
N MET A 133 -31.26 -6.34 -9.34
CA MET A 133 -30.19 -5.64 -8.64
C MET A 133 -29.49 -4.64 -9.54
N THR A 134 -28.97 -3.55 -8.99
CA THR A 134 -28.00 -2.67 -9.67
C THR A 134 -26.61 -3.31 -9.71
N PRO A 135 -25.69 -2.86 -10.58
CA PRO A 135 -24.30 -3.34 -10.59
C PRO A 135 -23.62 -3.29 -9.21
N LEU A 136 -23.79 -2.19 -8.46
CA LEU A 136 -23.26 -2.08 -7.10
C LEU A 136 -23.86 -3.13 -6.14
N GLN A 137 -25.15 -3.44 -6.26
CA GLN A 137 -25.79 -4.50 -5.45
C GLN A 137 -25.26 -5.89 -5.81
N VAL A 138 -24.95 -6.16 -7.09
CA VAL A 138 -24.26 -7.40 -7.48
C VAL A 138 -22.87 -7.44 -6.83
N TYR A 139 -22.13 -6.34 -6.89
CA TYR A 139 -20.81 -6.21 -6.28
C TYR A 139 -20.84 -6.46 -4.75
N ASP A 140 -21.87 -5.98 -4.04
CA ASP A 140 -22.10 -6.25 -2.62
C ASP A 140 -22.22 -7.75 -2.31
N VAL A 141 -23.06 -8.46 -3.08
CA VAL A 141 -23.30 -9.88 -2.88
C VAL A 141 -22.03 -10.67 -3.17
N VAL A 142 -21.24 -10.25 -4.16
CA VAL A 142 -19.96 -10.88 -4.49
C VAL A 142 -18.93 -10.67 -3.37
N ILE A 143 -18.80 -9.45 -2.83
CA ILE A 143 -17.95 -9.20 -1.65
C ILE A 143 -18.36 -10.10 -0.50
N LYS A 144 -19.67 -10.20 -0.23
CA LYS A 144 -20.16 -11.07 0.84
C LYS A 144 -19.77 -12.53 0.58
N ALA A 145 -19.98 -13.05 -0.63
CA ALA A 145 -19.65 -14.43 -0.97
C ALA A 145 -18.14 -14.72 -0.84
N LEU A 146 -17.28 -13.81 -1.30
CA LEU A 146 -15.83 -13.90 -1.12
C LEU A 146 -15.43 -13.96 0.37
N THR A 147 -15.96 -13.03 1.16
CA THR A 147 -15.59 -12.91 2.58
C THR A 147 -16.19 -14.02 3.44
N ASP A 148 -17.37 -14.55 3.12
CA ASP A 148 -17.96 -15.74 3.75
C ASP A 148 -17.06 -16.98 3.56
N ARG A 149 -16.33 -17.05 2.44
CA ARG A 149 -15.32 -18.10 2.15
C ARG A 149 -13.93 -17.80 2.69
N GLY A 150 -13.76 -16.70 3.41
CA GLY A 150 -12.52 -16.35 4.10
C GLY A 150 -11.51 -15.56 3.27
N PHE A 151 -11.83 -15.18 2.03
CA PHE A 151 -10.96 -14.31 1.24
C PHE A 151 -10.82 -12.92 1.88
N ALA A 152 -9.60 -12.37 1.82
CA ALA A 152 -9.37 -10.96 2.02
C ALA A 152 -9.72 -10.20 0.73
N VAL A 153 -10.61 -9.21 0.81
CA VAL A 153 -11.00 -8.39 -0.35
C VAL A 153 -10.37 -7.02 -0.24
N ILE A 154 -9.62 -6.64 -1.26
CA ILE A 154 -9.09 -5.29 -1.45
C ILE A 154 -9.90 -4.66 -2.58
N VAL A 155 -10.68 -3.63 -2.27
CA VAL A 155 -11.43 -2.90 -3.31
C VAL A 155 -10.49 -1.94 -3.99
N ASN A 156 -10.54 -1.88 -5.32
CA ASN A 156 -9.66 -1.04 -6.13
C ASN A 156 -10.49 -0.09 -7.00
N ASN A 157 -10.26 1.21 -6.84
CA ASN A 157 -10.82 2.20 -7.77
C ASN A 157 -10.00 2.14 -9.06
N HIS A 158 -10.52 1.40 -10.03
CA HIS A 158 -9.77 1.05 -11.23
C HIS A 158 -9.95 2.07 -12.35
N THR A 159 -11.16 2.62 -12.46
CA THR A 159 -11.52 3.62 -13.48
C THR A 159 -12.55 4.60 -12.90
N GLN A 160 -12.65 5.79 -13.49
CA GLN A 160 -13.74 6.72 -13.24
C GLN A 160 -14.95 6.35 -14.11
N LEU A 161 -14.70 6.13 -15.41
CA LEU A 161 -15.69 5.68 -16.39
C LEU A 161 -15.68 4.15 -16.51
N SER A 162 -16.85 3.53 -16.72
CA SER A 162 -16.95 2.07 -16.89
C SER A 162 -16.47 1.61 -18.28
N LEU A 163 -15.15 1.62 -18.50
CA LEU A 163 -14.50 1.24 -19.77
C LEU A 163 -13.20 0.45 -19.55
N TRP A 164 -12.65 -0.10 -20.62
CA TRP A 164 -11.34 -0.77 -20.65
C TRP A 164 -10.20 0.24 -20.75
N CYS A 165 -9.35 0.29 -19.72
CA CYS A 165 -8.18 1.18 -19.63
C CYS A 165 -6.95 0.55 -20.36
N CYS A 166 -5.75 1.14 -20.43
CA CYS A 166 -5.20 2.28 -19.71
C CYS A 166 -4.38 3.18 -20.65
N GLY A 167 -5.06 3.79 -21.62
CA GLY A 167 -4.49 4.76 -22.55
C GLY A 167 -4.87 6.19 -22.18
N VAL A 168 -5.15 7.00 -23.20
CA VAL A 168 -5.83 8.29 -23.05
C VAL A 168 -7.33 8.06 -23.15
N ASP A 169 -7.99 7.88 -22.02
CA ASP A 169 -9.34 7.31 -21.94
C ASP A 169 -10.25 7.99 -20.91
N GLY A 170 -9.79 9.07 -20.28
CA GLY A 170 -10.52 9.77 -19.22
C GLY A 170 -10.38 9.13 -17.84
N ASN A 171 -9.46 8.17 -17.65
CA ASN A 171 -9.16 7.52 -16.36
C ASN A 171 -7.68 7.62 -15.99
N GLU A 172 -6.92 8.53 -16.60
CA GLU A 172 -5.49 8.69 -16.42
C GLU A 172 -5.12 9.06 -14.98
N ARG A 173 -5.98 9.88 -14.33
CA ARG A 173 -5.82 10.37 -12.96
C ARG A 173 -7.16 10.36 -12.23
N TRP A 174 -7.12 10.34 -10.90
CA TRP A 174 -8.29 10.34 -10.01
C TRP A 174 -9.19 11.58 -10.17
N ASP A 175 -8.67 12.65 -10.77
CA ASP A 175 -9.30 13.95 -11.02
C ASP A 175 -9.57 14.25 -12.50
N GLU A 176 -9.53 13.24 -13.39
CA GLU A 176 -9.70 13.46 -14.83
C GLU A 176 -11.17 13.64 -15.27
N SER A 177 -11.99 12.59 -15.15
CA SER A 177 -13.43 12.62 -15.47
C SER A 177 -14.33 13.06 -14.32
N GLN A 178 -13.76 13.39 -13.16
CA GLN A 178 -14.45 13.90 -11.96
C GLN A 178 -13.52 14.78 -11.13
N SER A 179 -14.06 15.53 -10.16
CA SER A 179 -13.23 16.30 -9.24
C SER A 179 -12.60 15.41 -8.16
N PHE A 180 -11.51 15.90 -7.55
CA PHE A 180 -10.93 15.31 -6.33
C PHE A 180 -11.99 15.12 -5.22
N ASP A 181 -12.85 16.11 -4.99
CA ASP A 181 -13.88 16.03 -3.95
C ASP A 181 -14.89 14.90 -4.22
N THR A 182 -15.28 14.69 -5.48
CA THR A 182 -16.13 13.57 -5.87
C THR A 182 -15.41 12.24 -5.66
N TRP A 183 -14.15 12.13 -6.05
CA TRP A 183 -13.34 10.93 -5.84
C TRP A 183 -13.23 10.57 -4.34
N VAL A 184 -12.95 11.55 -3.48
CA VAL A 184 -12.93 11.34 -2.02
C VAL A 184 -14.32 10.96 -1.49
N SER A 185 -15.38 11.62 -1.95
CA SER A 185 -16.76 11.29 -1.54
C SER A 185 -17.13 9.84 -1.89
N ASP A 186 -16.75 9.39 -3.09
CA ASP A 186 -16.98 8.01 -3.54
C ASP A 186 -16.19 7.01 -2.69
N TRP A 187 -14.93 7.32 -2.37
CA TRP A 187 -14.14 6.51 -1.45
C TRP A 187 -14.79 6.43 -0.07
N LEU A 188 -15.22 7.55 0.49
CA LEU A 188 -15.94 7.58 1.77
C LEU A 188 -17.23 6.77 1.72
N PHE A 189 -17.96 6.79 0.61
CA PHE A 189 -19.13 5.94 0.40
C PHE A 189 -18.76 4.45 0.43
N VAL A 190 -17.75 4.03 -0.35
CA VAL A 190 -17.28 2.63 -0.43
C VAL A 190 -16.79 2.12 0.92
N VAL A 191 -15.91 2.84 1.60
CA VAL A 191 -15.34 2.36 2.87
C VAL A 191 -16.39 2.33 3.98
N ASN A 192 -17.34 3.27 4.02
CA ASN A 192 -18.45 3.22 4.97
C ASN A 192 -19.42 2.07 4.67
N ARG A 193 -19.64 1.75 3.40
CA ARG A 193 -20.51 0.66 2.97
C ARG A 193 -20.02 -0.70 3.45
N TYR A 194 -18.70 -0.92 3.47
CA TYR A 194 -18.10 -2.22 3.80
C TYR A 194 -17.43 -2.30 5.18
N LYS A 195 -17.41 -1.22 5.97
CA LYS A 195 -16.63 -1.15 7.24
C LYS A 195 -16.94 -2.24 8.26
N ASP A 196 -18.16 -2.78 8.28
CA ASP A 196 -18.57 -3.82 9.22
C ASP A 196 -18.10 -5.22 8.79
N ASN A 197 -17.77 -5.38 7.50
CA ASN A 197 -17.13 -6.58 6.99
C ASN A 197 -15.61 -6.44 7.09
N LYS A 198 -15.02 -6.91 8.20
CA LYS A 198 -13.58 -6.78 8.46
C LYS A 198 -12.68 -7.58 7.50
N ARG A 199 -13.26 -8.41 6.63
CA ARG A 199 -12.55 -9.07 5.53
C ARG A 199 -12.51 -8.26 4.24
N VAL A 200 -13.17 -7.11 4.18
CA VAL A 200 -12.80 -6.04 3.25
C VAL A 200 -11.65 -5.28 3.88
N VAL A 201 -10.43 -5.65 3.48
CA VAL A 201 -9.20 -5.33 4.22
C VAL A 201 -8.44 -4.12 3.69
N GLY A 202 -8.71 -3.68 2.46
CA GLY A 202 -7.89 -2.66 1.80
C GLY A 202 -8.66 -1.77 0.85
N ALA A 203 -8.25 -0.51 0.78
CA ALA A 203 -8.61 0.45 -0.26
C ALA A 203 -7.38 0.73 -1.13
N ASP A 204 -7.40 0.22 -2.36
CA ASP A 204 -6.40 0.51 -3.38
C ASP A 204 -6.84 1.72 -4.22
N LEU A 205 -6.18 2.84 -3.93
CA LEU A 205 -6.76 4.17 -4.07
C LEU A 205 -7.07 4.58 -5.51
N TYR A 206 -6.16 4.31 -6.45
CA TYR A 206 -6.40 4.59 -7.86
C TYR A 206 -5.42 3.83 -8.75
N ASN A 207 -5.96 3.18 -9.78
CA ASN A 207 -5.19 2.33 -10.68
C ASN A 207 -4.37 3.13 -11.70
N GLU A 208 -3.09 2.79 -11.80
CA GLU A 208 -2.17 3.19 -12.87
C GLU A 208 -2.21 4.68 -13.23
N VAL A 209 -1.99 5.52 -12.20
CA VAL A 209 -1.90 6.98 -12.37
C VAL A 209 -0.87 7.31 -13.44
N ARG A 210 -1.31 7.99 -14.50
CA ARG A 210 -0.52 8.26 -15.69
C ARG A 210 -0.84 9.62 -16.28
N ARG A 211 0.02 10.02 -17.21
CA ARG A 211 -0.10 11.25 -18.00
C ARG A 211 -1.37 11.25 -18.86
N ASP A 212 -2.04 12.41 -18.92
CA ASP A 212 -3.06 12.73 -19.94
C ASP A 212 -2.41 13.39 -21.19
N ILE A 213 -3.16 13.98 -22.11
CA ILE A 213 -2.58 14.62 -23.32
C ILE A 213 -1.63 15.78 -22.98
N LEU A 214 -1.85 16.50 -21.89
CA LEU A 214 -1.20 17.76 -21.54
C LEU A 214 -0.41 17.71 -20.22
N THR A 215 -0.83 16.86 -19.28
CA THR A 215 -0.39 16.94 -17.88
C THR A 215 0.23 15.62 -17.42
N ASP A 216 1.42 15.71 -16.84
CA ASP A 216 2.04 14.58 -16.12
C ASP A 216 1.55 14.56 -14.67
N PRO A 217 1.22 13.39 -14.11
CA PRO A 217 1.11 13.25 -12.67
C PRO A 217 2.47 13.50 -12.02
N THR A 218 2.46 14.06 -10.81
CA THR A 218 3.68 14.36 -10.05
C THR A 218 3.65 13.68 -8.68
N TRP A 219 4.80 13.68 -8.01
CA TRP A 219 4.96 13.17 -6.65
C TRP A 219 5.68 14.21 -5.80
N GLY A 220 4.93 14.95 -4.99
CA GLY A 220 5.43 16.05 -4.17
C GLY A 220 5.62 17.37 -4.93
N GLY A 221 5.15 17.47 -6.18
CA GLY A 221 5.21 18.69 -6.99
C GLY A 221 4.18 19.75 -6.59
N GLY A 222 3.18 19.38 -5.79
CA GLY A 222 2.02 20.22 -5.46
C GLY A 222 1.04 20.39 -6.63
N GLY A 223 -0.07 21.08 -6.36
CA GLY A 223 -1.13 21.31 -7.34
C GLY A 223 -2.01 20.09 -7.61
N ASN A 224 -2.88 20.20 -8.62
CA ASN A 224 -3.96 19.22 -8.84
C ASN A 224 -3.48 17.87 -9.37
N ALA A 225 -2.32 17.82 -10.04
CA ALA A 225 -1.76 16.59 -10.62
C ALA A 225 -0.80 15.85 -9.68
N ASP A 226 -0.65 16.30 -8.43
CA ASP A 226 0.24 15.65 -7.46
C ASP A 226 -0.43 14.45 -6.80
N TRP A 227 -0.06 13.26 -7.25
CA TRP A 227 -0.59 12.00 -6.75
C TRP A 227 -0.24 11.77 -5.28
N GLN A 228 0.96 12.16 -4.87
CA GLN A 228 1.38 12.00 -3.47
C GLN A 228 0.48 12.84 -2.55
N SER A 229 0.22 14.09 -2.93
CA SER A 229 -0.66 14.97 -2.15
C SER A 229 -2.12 14.45 -2.16
N ALA A 230 -2.65 14.05 -3.32
CA ALA A 230 -4.03 13.58 -3.43
C ALA A 230 -4.27 12.26 -2.68
N SER A 231 -3.40 11.27 -2.85
CA SER A 231 -3.48 9.98 -2.15
C SER A 231 -3.32 10.13 -0.64
N GLN A 232 -2.43 11.01 -0.17
CA GLN A 232 -2.33 11.34 1.27
C GLN A 232 -3.64 11.93 1.81
N LEU A 233 -4.20 12.95 1.13
CA LEU A 233 -5.40 13.64 1.60
C LEU A 233 -6.62 12.70 1.57
N GLY A 234 -6.77 11.91 0.52
CA GLY A 234 -7.82 10.89 0.42
C GLY A 234 -7.68 9.81 1.50
N ALA A 235 -6.46 9.31 1.73
CA ALA A 235 -6.17 8.35 2.79
C ALA A 235 -6.51 8.90 4.17
N ASP A 236 -6.16 10.15 4.47
CA ASP A 236 -6.49 10.78 5.75
C ASP A 236 -8.01 10.81 6.00
N GLN A 237 -8.81 11.11 4.98
CA GLN A 237 -10.28 11.09 5.11
C GLN A 237 -10.80 9.65 5.31
N ILE A 238 -10.26 8.68 4.56
CA ILE A 238 -10.62 7.27 4.72
C ILE A 238 -10.28 6.77 6.12
N MET A 239 -9.10 7.10 6.65
CA MET A 239 -8.65 6.66 7.98
C MET A 239 -9.52 7.21 9.11
N LEU A 240 -10.09 8.42 8.95
CA LEU A 240 -11.08 8.97 9.88
C LEU A 240 -12.43 8.22 9.82
N ALA A 241 -12.81 7.69 8.66
CA ALA A 241 -14.07 6.98 8.46
C ALA A 241 -13.98 5.48 8.80
N ASN A 242 -12.88 4.82 8.46
CA ASN A 242 -12.62 3.40 8.67
C ASN A 242 -11.14 3.14 9.00
N PRO A 243 -10.73 3.23 10.28
CA PRO A 243 -9.33 3.05 10.68
C PRO A 243 -8.86 1.58 10.61
N ASP A 244 -9.76 0.63 10.38
CA ASP A 244 -9.41 -0.79 10.32
C ASP A 244 -8.80 -1.20 8.98
N ILE A 245 -9.06 -0.45 7.91
CA ILE A 245 -8.66 -0.80 6.54
C ILE A 245 -7.20 -0.45 6.25
N LEU A 246 -6.54 -1.25 5.41
CA LEU A 246 -5.26 -0.90 4.80
C LEU A 246 -5.48 0.17 3.72
N ILE A 247 -4.54 1.10 3.61
CA ILE A 247 -4.46 2.05 2.51
C ILE A 247 -3.36 1.58 1.57
N ILE A 248 -3.72 1.30 0.32
CA ILE A 248 -2.81 0.84 -0.71
C ILE A 248 -2.60 1.99 -1.71
N VAL A 249 -1.34 2.39 -1.87
CA VAL A 249 -0.96 3.49 -2.75
C VAL A 249 -0.08 2.96 -3.87
N GLU A 250 -0.59 3.00 -5.10
CA GLU A 250 0.18 2.70 -6.30
C GLU A 250 1.23 3.78 -6.59
N GLY A 251 2.25 3.41 -7.36
CA GLY A 251 3.20 4.35 -7.94
C GLY A 251 2.65 5.15 -9.13
N ILE A 252 3.49 5.98 -9.73
CA ILE A 252 3.17 6.63 -11.00
C ILE A 252 3.52 5.69 -12.15
N ASN A 253 2.52 5.35 -12.97
CA ASN A 253 2.64 4.41 -14.07
C ASN A 253 3.37 5.00 -15.28
N TRP A 254 3.15 6.27 -15.61
CA TRP A 254 3.83 6.88 -16.76
C TRP A 254 3.86 8.41 -16.69
N ILE A 255 5.00 8.99 -17.04
CA ILE A 255 5.20 10.43 -17.27
C ILE A 255 5.93 10.68 -18.59
N GLY A 256 5.72 11.87 -19.15
CA GLY A 256 6.38 12.31 -20.38
C GLY A 256 5.74 11.76 -21.65
N LEU A 257 6.11 12.35 -22.79
CA LEU A 257 5.60 11.94 -24.09
C LEU A 257 6.30 10.64 -24.51
N PRO A 258 5.55 9.54 -24.79
CA PRO A 258 6.13 8.25 -25.16
C PRO A 258 6.64 8.29 -26.62
N VAL A 259 7.71 9.06 -26.84
CA VAL A 259 8.33 9.31 -28.14
C VAL A 259 9.84 9.29 -27.96
N ASP A 260 10.50 8.43 -28.72
CA ASP A 260 11.96 8.29 -28.69
C ASP A 260 12.67 9.65 -28.81
N GLY A 261 13.62 9.88 -27.90
CA GLY A 261 14.41 11.11 -27.84
C GLY A 261 13.79 12.24 -27.02
N LEU A 262 12.56 12.09 -26.52
CA LEU A 262 11.98 12.98 -25.50
C LEU A 262 12.13 12.38 -24.10
N PRO A 263 12.05 13.18 -23.02
CA PRO A 263 12.02 12.64 -21.66
C PRO A 263 10.69 11.92 -21.39
N HIS A 264 10.78 10.64 -21.07
CA HIS A 264 9.67 9.80 -20.62
C HIS A 264 10.17 8.70 -19.69
N SER A 265 9.34 8.25 -18.77
CA SER A 265 9.68 7.15 -17.85
C SER A 265 8.44 6.61 -17.13
N ARG A 266 8.63 5.49 -16.43
CA ARG A 266 7.72 4.86 -15.48
C ARG A 266 8.30 4.99 -14.07
N PRO A 267 7.96 6.05 -13.32
CA PRO A 267 8.57 6.29 -12.01
C PRO A 267 8.28 5.19 -10.98
N THR A 268 7.14 4.49 -11.08
CA THR A 268 6.69 3.48 -10.12
C THR A 268 6.75 4.05 -8.69
N LEU A 269 7.49 3.42 -7.77
CA LEU A 269 7.67 3.87 -6.38
C LEU A 269 9.04 4.54 -6.16
N THR A 270 9.81 4.85 -7.20
CA THR A 270 11.12 5.54 -7.03
C THR A 270 11.04 6.84 -6.21
N PRO A 271 9.98 7.67 -6.27
CA PRO A 271 9.93 8.92 -5.49
C PRO A 271 9.73 8.71 -3.98
N VAL A 272 9.26 7.53 -3.56
CA VAL A 272 8.95 7.20 -2.16
C VAL A 272 10.17 7.35 -1.24
N ALA A 273 11.37 7.08 -1.77
CA ALA A 273 12.65 7.27 -1.08
C ALA A 273 12.86 8.69 -0.56
N ASN A 274 12.27 9.68 -1.25
CA ASN A 274 12.41 11.10 -0.91
C ASN A 274 11.17 11.65 -0.22
N LEU A 275 9.99 11.09 -0.48
CA LEU A 275 8.72 11.57 0.07
C LEU A 275 7.76 10.39 0.23
N SER A 276 7.69 9.85 1.45
CA SER A 276 6.74 8.78 1.80
C SER A 276 5.43 9.33 2.35
N HIS A 277 4.42 8.48 2.38
CA HIS A 277 3.17 8.74 3.07
C HIS A 277 3.35 8.52 4.56
N THR A 278 2.75 9.41 5.34
CA THR A 278 2.59 9.25 6.78
C THR A 278 1.10 9.36 7.06
N LEU A 279 0.46 8.24 7.35
CA LEU A 279 -0.98 8.19 7.61
C LEU A 279 -1.28 8.64 9.04
N LEU A 280 -2.51 9.13 9.26
CA LEU A 280 -3.05 9.46 10.58
C LEU A 280 -2.96 8.32 11.60
N VAL A 281 -3.13 7.09 11.13
CA VAL A 281 -3.01 5.87 11.94
C VAL A 281 -1.88 5.03 11.34
N SER A 282 -0.87 4.76 12.16
CA SER A 282 0.29 3.93 11.76
C SER A 282 -0.10 2.47 11.58
N GLY A 283 0.76 1.68 10.93
CA GLY A 283 0.51 0.25 10.70
C GLY A 283 -0.59 -0.05 9.67
N LYS A 284 -0.84 0.85 8.71
CA LYS A 284 -1.94 0.72 7.73
C LYS A 284 -1.55 0.94 6.27
N LEU A 285 -0.36 1.46 6.01
CA LEU A 285 0.12 1.76 4.67
C LEU A 285 0.70 0.52 3.99
N VAL A 286 0.32 0.28 2.74
CA VAL A 286 0.95 -0.64 1.80
C VAL A 286 1.22 0.13 0.51
N TYR A 287 2.38 -0.04 -0.09
CA TYR A 287 2.64 0.45 -1.45
C TYR A 287 2.39 -0.64 -2.48
N SER A 288 1.99 -0.25 -3.69
CA SER A 288 1.74 -1.19 -4.78
C SER A 288 2.52 -0.86 -6.04
N ALA A 289 2.92 -1.89 -6.78
CA ALA A 289 3.64 -1.76 -8.05
C ALA A 289 3.18 -2.78 -9.08
N HIS A 290 3.16 -2.37 -10.35
CA HIS A 290 2.75 -3.18 -11.49
C HIS A 290 3.94 -3.47 -12.39
N PHE A 291 4.10 -4.72 -12.80
CA PHE A 291 5.18 -5.14 -13.69
C PHE A 291 4.65 -6.10 -14.75
N TYR A 292 4.79 -5.72 -16.02
CA TYR A 292 4.41 -6.55 -17.16
C TYR A 292 5.59 -6.74 -18.12
N SER A 293 5.72 -7.93 -18.70
CA SER A 293 6.81 -8.29 -19.60
C SER A 293 7.03 -7.29 -20.74
N TYR A 294 5.94 -6.70 -21.25
CA TYR A 294 5.93 -5.78 -22.39
C TYR A 294 6.19 -4.30 -22.03
N THR A 295 6.15 -3.95 -20.74
CA THR A 295 6.51 -2.61 -20.23
C THR A 295 8.00 -2.55 -19.89
N GLY A 296 8.53 -1.38 -19.56
CA GLY A 296 9.87 -1.21 -18.99
C GLY A 296 10.01 0.14 -18.28
N PRO A 297 11.18 0.42 -17.70
CA PRO A 297 11.44 1.69 -16.99
C PRO A 297 11.19 2.92 -17.86
N ASN A 298 11.53 2.81 -19.15
CA ASN A 298 11.27 3.84 -20.15
C ASN A 298 10.51 3.28 -21.36
N HIS A 299 10.01 2.04 -21.30
CA HIS A 299 9.18 1.47 -22.36
C HIS A 299 7.69 1.55 -21.99
N SER A 300 6.90 2.25 -22.82
CA SER A 300 5.48 2.54 -22.55
C SER A 300 4.62 1.27 -22.41
N GLY A 301 4.98 0.23 -23.15
CA GLY A 301 4.21 -1.01 -23.26
C GLY A 301 3.25 -1.03 -24.44
N ALA A 302 3.09 0.09 -25.14
CA ALA A 302 2.28 0.16 -26.34
C ALA A 302 2.91 -0.62 -27.50
N THR A 303 2.07 -1.01 -28.47
CA THR A 303 2.48 -1.43 -29.80
C THR A 303 1.89 -0.45 -30.81
N GLY A 304 2.73 0.11 -31.70
CA GLY A 304 2.30 1.14 -32.65
C GLY A 304 2.35 2.56 -32.07
N ILE A 305 1.23 3.28 -32.03
CA ILE A 305 1.22 4.68 -31.56
C ILE A 305 1.57 4.70 -30.07
N GLY A 306 2.61 5.47 -29.74
CA GLY A 306 3.15 5.55 -28.38
C GLY A 306 4.11 4.43 -28.00
N GLU A 307 4.47 3.54 -28.94
CA GLU A 307 5.57 2.58 -28.73
C GLU A 307 6.92 3.32 -28.75
N THR A 308 7.75 3.01 -27.76
CA THR A 308 9.12 3.52 -27.58
C THR A 308 10.12 2.39 -27.86
N THR A 309 11.37 2.71 -28.22
CA THR A 309 12.40 1.68 -28.52
C THR A 309 13.26 1.28 -27.32
N ASP A 310 12.97 1.84 -26.14
CA ASP A 310 13.58 1.46 -24.86
C ASP A 310 13.42 -0.03 -24.52
N ALA A 311 14.30 -0.57 -23.68
CA ALA A 311 14.21 -1.96 -23.26
C ALA A 311 12.94 -2.24 -22.45
N ARG A 312 12.22 -3.31 -22.79
CA ARG A 312 11.16 -3.86 -21.95
C ARG A 312 11.76 -4.70 -20.84
N TYR A 313 11.01 -4.95 -19.76
CA TYR A 313 11.45 -5.84 -18.69
C TYR A 313 11.79 -7.25 -19.20
N ARG A 314 11.09 -7.75 -20.22
CA ARG A 314 11.43 -9.05 -20.85
C ARG A 314 12.72 -9.06 -21.67
N ASP A 315 13.23 -7.88 -22.02
CA ASP A 315 14.46 -7.73 -22.80
C ASP A 315 15.70 -7.62 -21.88
N LEU A 316 15.49 -7.39 -20.58
CA LEU A 316 16.56 -7.28 -19.59
C LEU A 316 17.17 -8.65 -19.26
N SER A 317 18.46 -8.64 -18.94
CA SER A 317 19.06 -9.80 -18.27
C SER A 317 18.39 -10.01 -16.92
N ARG A 318 18.45 -11.24 -16.38
CA ARG A 318 17.89 -11.52 -15.05
C ARG A 318 18.44 -10.58 -13.97
N ALA A 319 19.75 -10.32 -13.99
CA ALA A 319 20.39 -9.46 -13.00
C ALA A 319 19.89 -8.01 -13.11
N ASP A 320 19.75 -7.48 -14.33
CA ASP A 320 19.26 -6.13 -14.57
C ASP A 320 17.77 -6.03 -14.21
N LEU A 321 16.96 -7.04 -14.55
CA LEU A 321 15.56 -7.12 -14.17
C LEU A 321 15.40 -7.05 -12.63
N PHE A 322 16.19 -7.83 -11.89
CA PHE A 322 16.16 -7.84 -10.42
C PHE A 322 16.60 -6.50 -9.83
N ALA A 323 17.65 -5.90 -10.39
CA ALA A 323 18.14 -4.59 -9.94
C ALA A 323 17.08 -3.50 -10.15
N VAL A 324 16.42 -3.51 -11.32
CA VAL A 324 15.39 -2.55 -11.68
C VAL A 324 14.14 -2.73 -10.81
N MET A 325 13.62 -3.95 -10.64
CA MET A 325 12.47 -4.20 -9.75
C MET A 325 12.76 -3.82 -8.29
N ASN A 326 14.01 -3.97 -7.85
CA ASN A 326 14.42 -3.47 -6.55
C ASN A 326 14.39 -1.95 -6.50
N SER A 327 15.05 -1.25 -7.45
CA SER A 327 15.11 0.21 -7.44
C SER A 327 13.77 0.90 -7.69
N GLU A 328 12.87 0.28 -8.45
CA GLU A 328 11.57 0.87 -8.80
C GLU A 328 10.50 0.60 -7.74
N ALA A 329 10.63 -0.46 -6.96
CA ALA A 329 9.59 -0.87 -5.99
C ALA A 329 10.14 -1.53 -4.72
N SER A 330 10.89 -2.64 -4.85
CA SER A 330 11.09 -3.53 -3.70
C SER A 330 12.01 -2.95 -2.62
N TYR A 331 12.84 -1.94 -2.94
CA TYR A 331 13.67 -1.26 -1.95
C TYR A 331 12.86 -0.68 -0.78
N VAL A 332 11.59 -0.30 -1.03
CA VAL A 332 10.66 0.21 -0.02
C VAL A 332 10.40 -0.83 1.07
N ALA A 333 10.29 -2.11 0.70
CA ALA A 333 10.09 -3.21 1.64
C ALA A 333 11.41 -3.82 2.13
N LEU A 334 12.47 -3.79 1.32
CA LEU A 334 13.73 -4.49 1.61
C LEU A 334 14.73 -3.65 2.40
N THR A 335 14.53 -2.33 2.47
CA THR A 335 15.34 -1.44 3.30
C THR A 335 14.59 -1.17 4.60
N GLU A 336 15.07 -1.74 5.70
CA GLU A 336 14.44 -1.63 7.01
C GLU A 336 14.73 -0.27 7.67
N GLU A 337 13.87 0.11 8.62
CA GLU A 337 14.03 1.29 9.48
C GLU A 337 14.23 2.62 8.73
N MET A 338 13.58 2.77 7.57
CA MET A 338 13.51 4.02 6.80
C MET A 338 12.14 4.69 6.95
N HIS A 339 12.06 6.00 6.75
CA HIS A 339 10.77 6.73 6.80
C HIS A 339 9.72 6.22 5.79
N TYR A 340 10.19 5.48 4.80
CA TYR A 340 9.38 4.87 3.75
C TYR A 340 9.15 3.37 3.93
N THR A 341 9.78 2.70 4.90
CA THR A 341 9.66 1.25 5.05
C THR A 341 8.20 0.85 5.28
N ALA A 342 7.66 0.08 4.33
CA ALA A 342 6.29 -0.44 4.36
C ALA A 342 6.21 -1.71 3.49
N PRO A 343 5.15 -2.52 3.61
CA PRO A 343 4.93 -3.62 2.69
C PRO A 343 4.76 -3.11 1.25
N VAL A 344 5.30 -3.87 0.30
CA VAL A 344 5.10 -3.67 -1.14
C VAL A 344 4.33 -4.86 -1.69
N TRP A 345 3.18 -4.58 -2.32
CA TRP A 345 2.35 -5.55 -3.00
C TRP A 345 2.57 -5.44 -4.52
N MET A 346 3.03 -6.52 -5.15
CA MET A 346 3.09 -6.59 -6.62
C MET A 346 1.68 -6.86 -7.15
N SER A 347 0.83 -5.83 -7.16
CA SER A 347 -0.63 -5.95 -7.31
C SER A 347 -1.10 -6.29 -8.72
N GLU A 348 -0.25 -6.11 -9.73
CA GLU A 348 -0.49 -6.59 -11.07
C GLU A 348 0.78 -7.08 -11.76
N PHE A 349 0.68 -8.29 -12.27
CA PHE A 349 1.60 -8.89 -13.21
C PHE A 349 0.87 -10.00 -13.95
N GLY A 350 1.26 -10.26 -15.19
CA GLY A 350 0.65 -11.30 -16.00
C GLY A 350 1.43 -11.55 -17.28
N VAL A 351 1.20 -12.71 -17.88
CA VAL A 351 1.67 -13.08 -19.22
C VAL A 351 0.64 -13.97 -19.89
N LEU A 352 0.62 -13.98 -21.22
CA LEU A 352 -0.24 -14.87 -22.00
C LEU A 352 0.09 -16.36 -21.72
N GLY A 353 -0.88 -17.11 -21.21
CA GLY A 353 -0.78 -18.55 -20.97
C GLY A 353 -1.19 -19.40 -22.16
N ARG A 354 -2.19 -18.94 -22.92
CA ARG A 354 -2.81 -19.68 -24.03
C ARG A 354 -2.86 -18.83 -25.30
N GLY A 355 -2.81 -19.46 -26.47
CA GLY A 355 -2.92 -18.75 -27.76
C GLY A 355 -1.59 -18.35 -28.41
N GLY A 356 -0.45 -18.85 -27.92
CA GLY A 356 0.88 -18.70 -28.52
C GLY A 356 1.78 -17.74 -27.74
N GLN A 357 2.73 -18.29 -26.98
CA GLN A 357 3.62 -17.53 -26.10
C GLN A 357 4.95 -17.17 -26.79
N GLY A 358 5.43 -15.95 -26.56
CA GLY A 358 6.78 -15.52 -26.94
C GLY A 358 7.84 -16.06 -25.98
N THR A 359 8.96 -16.56 -26.49
CA THR A 359 10.04 -17.14 -25.66
C THR A 359 10.57 -16.19 -24.59
N SER A 360 10.65 -14.89 -24.90
CA SER A 360 11.06 -13.84 -23.95
C SER A 360 10.04 -13.62 -22.83
N ASP A 361 8.74 -13.72 -23.10
CA ASP A 361 7.70 -13.55 -22.08
C ASP A 361 7.72 -14.70 -21.05
N ALA A 362 7.99 -15.94 -21.47
CA ALA A 362 8.14 -17.04 -20.51
C ALA A 362 9.44 -16.95 -19.71
N ALA A 363 10.54 -16.53 -20.34
CA ALA A 363 11.79 -16.29 -19.63
C ALA A 363 11.62 -15.17 -18.57
N TRP A 364 10.93 -14.08 -18.94
CA TRP A 364 10.56 -13.02 -18.01
C TRP A 364 9.70 -13.55 -16.86
N PHE A 365 8.64 -14.31 -17.16
CA PHE A 365 7.73 -14.82 -16.14
C PHE A 365 8.45 -15.71 -15.11
N GLY A 366 9.30 -16.62 -15.58
CA GLY A 366 10.13 -17.44 -14.69
C GLY A 366 11.06 -16.58 -13.82
N ASN A 367 11.75 -15.60 -14.41
CA ASN A 367 12.60 -14.68 -13.64
C ASN A 367 11.79 -13.85 -12.63
N PHE A 368 10.61 -13.37 -13.01
CA PHE A 368 9.74 -12.58 -12.15
C PHE A 368 9.23 -13.40 -10.96
N VAL A 369 8.74 -14.62 -11.20
CA VAL A 369 8.34 -15.56 -10.15
C VAL A 369 9.49 -15.82 -9.20
N ASP A 370 10.69 -16.12 -9.72
CA ASP A 370 11.85 -16.34 -8.87
C ASP A 370 12.19 -15.12 -8.01
N TYR A 371 11.99 -13.90 -8.53
CA TYR A 371 12.19 -12.68 -7.76
C TYR A 371 11.18 -12.55 -6.62
N LEU A 372 9.89 -12.81 -6.89
CA LEU A 372 8.85 -12.80 -5.86
C LEU A 372 9.14 -13.81 -4.76
N VAL A 373 9.60 -15.01 -5.14
CA VAL A 373 10.01 -16.07 -4.20
C VAL A 373 11.22 -15.63 -3.38
N GLN A 374 12.29 -15.15 -4.02
CA GLN A 374 13.53 -14.75 -3.34
C GLN A 374 13.34 -13.59 -2.37
N THR A 375 12.42 -12.69 -2.67
CA THR A 375 12.16 -11.50 -1.86
C THR A 375 11.03 -11.69 -0.85
N ASP A 376 10.35 -12.85 -0.84
CA ASP A 376 9.11 -13.08 -0.08
C ASP A 376 8.05 -11.99 -0.34
N ALA A 377 7.89 -11.60 -1.62
CA ALA A 377 6.97 -10.54 -2.02
C ALA A 377 5.51 -10.99 -1.93
N ASP A 378 4.67 -10.05 -1.52
CA ASP A 378 3.22 -10.13 -1.64
C ASP A 378 2.84 -9.85 -3.11
N PHE A 379 1.83 -10.52 -3.66
CA PHE A 379 1.54 -10.44 -5.10
C PHE A 379 0.04 -10.53 -5.44
N ALA A 380 -0.35 -10.08 -6.63
CA ALA A 380 -1.64 -10.40 -7.23
C ALA A 380 -1.55 -10.55 -8.76
N PHE A 381 -1.98 -11.72 -9.26
CA PHE A 381 -1.92 -12.03 -10.69
C PHE A 381 -3.03 -11.32 -11.47
N TRP A 382 -2.74 -10.84 -12.68
CA TRP A 382 -3.71 -10.25 -13.59
C TRP A 382 -3.87 -11.04 -14.91
N PRO A 383 -5.11 -11.37 -15.33
CA PRO A 383 -6.35 -11.44 -14.55
C PRO A 383 -6.63 -12.86 -14.04
N LEU A 384 -7.52 -12.99 -13.05
CA LEU A 384 -8.01 -14.30 -12.59
C LEU A 384 -9.02 -14.91 -13.55
N VAL A 385 -9.99 -14.11 -13.98
CA VAL A 385 -11.15 -14.56 -14.77
C VAL A 385 -11.05 -13.98 -16.18
N GLY A 386 -11.40 -14.78 -17.19
CA GLY A 386 -11.46 -14.36 -18.58
C GLY A 386 -12.48 -15.15 -19.41
N TYR A 387 -12.66 -14.73 -20.66
CA TYR A 387 -13.48 -15.41 -21.66
C TYR A 387 -12.61 -16.12 -22.69
N LEU A 388 -12.85 -17.42 -22.90
CA LEU A 388 -12.13 -18.20 -23.90
C LEU A 388 -13.05 -19.25 -24.53
N THR A 389 -13.18 -19.22 -25.85
CA THR A 389 -13.93 -20.23 -26.61
C THR A 389 -13.03 -20.90 -27.64
N ASN A 390 -12.94 -22.22 -27.60
CA ASN A 390 -12.09 -23.01 -28.50
C ASN A 390 -10.63 -22.50 -28.62
N GLY A 391 -10.07 -22.02 -27.51
CA GLY A 391 -8.70 -21.48 -27.46
C GLY A 391 -8.55 -20.04 -28.00
N VAL A 392 -9.64 -19.36 -28.32
CA VAL A 392 -9.67 -17.96 -28.80
C VAL A 392 -10.35 -17.06 -27.76
N GLY A 393 -9.74 -15.90 -27.47
CA GLY A 393 -10.20 -14.96 -26.44
C GLY A 393 -9.06 -14.53 -25.53
N ASN A 394 -9.36 -14.34 -24.25
CA ASN A 394 -8.41 -13.88 -23.24
C ASN A 394 -7.51 -15.03 -22.74
N GLY A 395 -6.43 -15.29 -23.47
CA GLY A 395 -5.42 -16.26 -23.04
C GLY A 395 -4.57 -15.83 -21.82
N TRP A 396 -4.80 -14.64 -21.25
CA TRP A 396 -4.07 -14.14 -20.08
C TRP A 396 -4.69 -14.60 -18.76
N ALA A 397 -6.00 -14.84 -18.71
CA ALA A 397 -6.64 -15.26 -17.48
C ALA A 397 -6.14 -16.63 -17.01
N LEU A 398 -6.06 -16.83 -15.68
CA LEU A 398 -5.78 -18.15 -15.11
C LEU A 398 -6.99 -19.08 -15.24
N MET A 399 -8.20 -18.52 -15.12
CA MET A 399 -9.48 -19.23 -15.19
C MET A 399 -10.35 -18.61 -16.29
N ASN A 400 -10.75 -19.42 -17.27
CA ASN A 400 -11.60 -18.97 -18.35
C ASN A 400 -12.93 -19.73 -18.39
N TRP A 401 -13.97 -19.06 -18.86
CA TRP A 401 -15.25 -19.67 -19.21
C TRP A 401 -15.71 -19.22 -20.59
N ASP A 402 -16.44 -20.09 -21.29
CA ASP A 402 -17.18 -19.71 -22.50
C ASP A 402 -18.65 -19.40 -22.20
N ALA A 403 -19.39 -18.97 -23.22
CA ALA A 403 -20.81 -18.60 -23.09
C ALA A 403 -21.73 -19.75 -22.67
N THR A 404 -21.26 -21.00 -22.73
CA THR A 404 -22.00 -22.19 -22.26
C THR A 404 -21.63 -22.58 -20.83
N GLY A 405 -20.71 -21.84 -20.20
CA GLY A 405 -20.18 -22.13 -18.88
C GLY A 405 -19.07 -23.19 -18.86
N LYS A 406 -18.50 -23.54 -20.02
CA LYS A 406 -17.39 -24.50 -20.07
C LYS A 406 -16.11 -23.85 -19.54
N ARG A 407 -15.54 -24.41 -18.47
CA ARG A 407 -14.28 -23.98 -17.84
C ARG A 407 -13.05 -24.40 -18.67
N THR A 408 -12.06 -23.52 -18.72
CA THR A 408 -10.65 -23.80 -19.09
C THR A 408 -9.74 -23.12 -18.06
N GLY A 409 -9.15 -23.90 -17.14
CA GLY A 409 -8.36 -23.42 -16.01
C GLY A 409 -6.88 -23.79 -16.08
N LEU A 410 -6.05 -23.10 -15.31
CA LEU A 410 -4.58 -23.28 -15.24
C LEU A 410 -4.15 -24.76 -15.14
N PHE A 411 -4.87 -25.57 -14.36
CA PHE A 411 -4.54 -26.98 -14.09
C PHE A 411 -5.16 -27.97 -15.09
N ASP A 412 -5.77 -27.51 -16.17
CA ASP A 412 -6.40 -28.37 -17.18
C ASP A 412 -5.39 -28.93 -18.21
N GLY A 413 -4.09 -28.63 -18.04
CA GLY A 413 -2.98 -29.21 -18.80
C GLY A 413 -2.62 -28.50 -20.10
N ASP A 414 -3.24 -27.35 -20.39
CA ASP A 414 -3.01 -26.56 -21.60
C ASP A 414 -2.32 -25.20 -21.35
N ASP A 415 -1.91 -24.94 -20.11
CA ASP A 415 -1.30 -23.69 -19.67
C ASP A 415 0.11 -23.91 -19.15
N TRP A 416 1.10 -23.37 -19.85
CA TRP A 416 2.51 -23.56 -19.53
C TRP A 416 2.94 -22.87 -18.22
N ARG A 417 2.13 -21.94 -17.70
CA ARG A 417 2.43 -21.18 -16.48
C ARG A 417 2.27 -22.03 -15.21
N GLU A 418 1.61 -23.18 -15.30
CA GLU A 418 1.25 -24.04 -14.16
C GLU A 418 2.44 -24.32 -13.22
N ALA A 419 3.60 -24.68 -13.77
CA ALA A 419 4.77 -25.02 -12.97
C ALA A 419 5.28 -23.84 -12.13
N ALA A 420 5.41 -22.66 -12.75
CA ALA A 420 5.86 -21.45 -12.07
C ALA A 420 4.79 -20.91 -11.09
N TRP A 421 3.50 -21.10 -11.40
CA TRP A 421 2.42 -20.79 -10.45
C TRP A 421 2.50 -21.67 -9.20
N ASN A 422 2.66 -22.98 -9.37
CA ASN A 422 2.81 -23.92 -8.26
C ASN A 422 4.04 -23.59 -7.39
N GLU A 423 5.14 -23.18 -8.01
CA GLU A 423 6.32 -22.68 -7.29
C GLU A 423 6.00 -21.43 -6.47
N LEU A 424 5.35 -20.43 -7.07
CA LEU A 424 4.99 -19.18 -6.39
C LEU A 424 4.04 -19.44 -5.21
N ILE A 425 2.96 -20.20 -5.42
CA ILE A 425 1.98 -20.53 -4.38
C ILE A 425 2.60 -21.39 -3.26
N GLY A 426 3.45 -22.35 -3.63
CA GLY A 426 4.13 -23.26 -2.71
C GLY A 426 5.38 -22.68 -2.03
N SER A 427 5.81 -21.48 -2.40
CA SER A 427 7.02 -20.87 -1.88
C SER A 427 6.98 -20.68 -0.35
N ALA A 428 8.10 -21.00 0.29
CA ALA A 428 8.31 -20.68 1.69
C ALA A 428 8.55 -19.18 1.86
N GLY A 429 8.11 -18.63 3.00
CA GLY A 429 8.27 -17.22 3.35
C GLY A 429 8.16 -17.02 4.85
N ALA A 430 8.13 -15.77 5.30
CA ALA A 430 7.85 -15.47 6.70
C ALA A 430 6.47 -16.03 7.11
N THR A 431 6.36 -16.59 8.31
CA THR A 431 5.11 -17.14 8.86
C THR A 431 5.05 -16.90 10.37
N GLY A 432 3.85 -16.96 10.95
CA GLY A 432 3.64 -16.77 12.39
C GLY A 432 3.78 -15.31 12.82
N ALA A 433 3.93 -15.08 14.13
CA ALA A 433 3.95 -13.74 14.73
C ALA A 433 5.14 -12.90 14.23
N MET A 434 4.85 -11.74 13.65
CA MET A 434 5.89 -10.79 13.25
C MET A 434 6.20 -9.83 14.41
N PRO A 435 7.48 -9.59 14.74
CA PRO A 435 7.83 -8.67 15.81
C PRO A 435 7.33 -7.26 15.49
N ALA A 436 6.95 -6.51 16.52
CA ALA A 436 6.80 -5.06 16.37
C ALA A 436 8.17 -4.47 16.02
N VAL A 437 8.18 -3.55 15.06
CA VAL A 437 9.38 -2.81 14.66
C VAL A 437 9.16 -1.32 14.91
N PRO A 438 10.22 -0.57 15.17
CA PRO A 438 10.12 0.89 15.28
C PRO A 438 9.54 1.51 14.01
N GLU A 439 8.69 2.51 14.20
CA GLU A 439 8.13 3.32 13.14
C GLU A 439 9.04 4.50 12.84
N TRP A 440 9.25 4.79 11.56
CA TRP A 440 9.90 6.01 11.10
C TRP A 440 8.95 6.69 10.12
N LYS A 441 8.61 7.96 10.37
CA LYS A 441 7.61 8.69 9.59
C LYS A 441 8.10 10.09 9.25
N LEU A 442 8.03 10.43 7.98
CA LEU A 442 8.39 11.74 7.47
C LEU A 442 7.23 12.72 7.71
N LEU A 443 7.55 13.94 8.17
CA LEU A 443 6.64 15.08 8.09
C LEU A 443 7.09 15.99 6.96
N THR A 444 6.16 16.43 6.12
CA THR A 444 6.40 17.41 5.06
C THR A 444 5.44 18.57 5.22
N LEU A 445 5.91 19.80 5.09
CA LEU A 445 5.05 20.99 5.02
C LEU A 445 5.23 21.73 3.70
N ASP A 446 5.76 21.02 2.69
CA ASP A 446 6.13 21.60 1.39
C ASP A 446 4.90 22.16 0.67
N ASN A 447 3.74 21.51 0.84
CA ASN A 447 2.48 21.83 0.16
C ASN A 447 1.32 22.19 1.11
N GLY A 448 1.58 22.44 2.40
CA GLY A 448 0.54 22.81 3.37
C GLY A 448 0.64 22.07 4.71
N ASP A 449 -0.44 22.14 5.50
CA ASP A 449 -0.51 21.49 6.81
C ASP A 449 -0.41 19.96 6.67
N PHE A 450 0.35 19.34 7.56
CA PHE A 450 0.60 17.90 7.61
C PHE A 450 0.54 17.41 9.06
N VAL A 451 -0.60 17.66 9.68
CA VAL A 451 -0.90 17.29 11.06
C VAL A 451 -1.31 15.81 11.06
N GLN A 452 -0.37 14.87 11.17
CA GLN A 452 -0.65 13.44 11.07
C GLN A 452 -1.04 12.79 12.41
N SER A 453 -1.60 13.57 13.34
CA SER A 453 -2.13 13.10 14.62
C SER A 453 -3.64 13.27 14.70
N VAL A 454 -4.35 12.18 15.00
CA VAL A 454 -5.79 12.22 15.29
C VAL A 454 -6.05 13.11 16.51
N SER A 455 -5.26 12.92 17.57
CA SER A 455 -5.40 13.68 18.81
C SER A 455 -5.20 15.20 18.61
N VAL A 456 -4.21 15.63 17.83
CA VAL A 456 -3.99 17.06 17.52
C VAL A 456 -5.11 17.62 16.66
N ARG A 457 -5.57 16.90 15.62
CA ARG A 457 -6.68 17.36 14.77
C ARG A 457 -7.96 17.57 15.58
N THR A 458 -8.25 16.68 16.54
CA THR A 458 -9.40 16.83 17.45
C THR A 458 -9.22 17.98 18.45
N ASN A 459 -8.00 18.18 18.98
CA ASN A 459 -7.69 19.17 20.01
C ASN A 459 -7.13 20.48 19.42
N ASN A 460 -7.84 21.06 18.44
CA ASN A 460 -7.46 22.27 17.70
C ASN A 460 -6.28 22.07 16.72
N GLY A 461 -6.54 21.40 15.60
CA GLY A 461 -5.57 21.19 14.52
C GLY A 461 -4.97 22.46 13.91
N ASP A 462 -5.63 23.62 14.06
CA ASP A 462 -5.06 24.94 13.74
C ASP A 462 -4.39 25.56 14.98
N PHE A 463 -3.32 24.94 15.46
CA PHE A 463 -2.65 25.37 16.69
C PHE A 463 -1.77 26.63 16.54
N ASP A 464 -1.55 27.12 15.31
CA ASP A 464 -0.83 28.36 15.00
C ASP A 464 -1.42 28.99 13.73
N ASN A 465 -2.38 29.91 13.93
CA ASN A 465 -3.19 30.44 12.84
C ASN A 465 -2.36 31.15 11.76
N GLY A 466 -2.53 30.73 10.50
CA GLY A 466 -1.81 31.27 9.35
C GLY A 466 -0.35 30.80 9.23
N ALA A 467 0.10 29.89 10.09
CA ALA A 467 1.31 29.11 9.89
C ALA A 467 0.97 27.76 9.24
N THR A 468 1.95 27.15 8.60
CA THR A 468 1.88 25.77 8.12
C THR A 468 2.34 24.83 9.23
N LYS A 469 1.57 23.81 9.60
CA LYS A 469 1.86 22.95 10.78
C LYS A 469 2.04 21.49 10.44
N GLY A 470 3.01 20.86 11.10
CA GLY A 470 3.23 19.42 11.10
C GLY A 470 3.12 18.84 12.50
N ALA A 471 2.54 17.64 12.59
CA ALA A 471 2.53 16.88 13.84
C ALA A 471 2.73 15.39 13.53
N CYS A 472 3.55 14.74 14.34
CA CYS A 472 3.79 13.30 14.28
C CYS A 472 2.49 12.51 14.57
N PRO A 473 2.31 11.31 14.00
CA PRO A 473 1.29 10.38 14.44
C PRO A 473 1.24 10.15 15.94
N ASP A 474 0.04 9.82 16.42
CA ASP A 474 -0.19 9.56 17.84
C ASP A 474 0.81 8.50 18.33
N ASN A 475 1.45 8.81 19.46
CA ASN A 475 2.50 8.01 20.12
C ASN A 475 3.87 7.99 19.43
N LEU A 476 4.07 8.69 18.31
CA LEU A 476 5.41 9.01 17.81
C LEU A 476 5.89 10.35 18.40
N ARG A 477 7.21 10.55 18.43
CA ARG A 477 7.84 11.83 18.80
C ARG A 477 8.60 12.41 17.62
N LEU A 478 8.72 13.74 17.58
CA LEU A 478 9.62 14.39 16.65
C LEU A 478 11.06 14.12 17.11
N ILE A 479 11.87 13.54 16.22
CA ILE A 479 13.25 13.16 16.50
C ILE A 479 14.26 13.94 15.66
N GLY A 480 13.82 14.49 14.53
CA GLY A 480 14.68 15.29 13.66
C GLY A 480 13.95 16.37 12.89
N LEU A 481 14.71 17.39 12.49
CA LEU A 481 14.26 18.53 11.69
C LEU A 481 15.29 18.85 10.61
N SER A 482 14.81 19.36 9.48
CA SER A 482 15.67 19.96 8.47
C SER A 482 15.87 21.46 8.70
N HIS A 483 17.00 22.01 8.25
CA HIS A 483 17.29 23.44 8.35
C HIS A 483 16.42 24.25 7.38
N SER A 484 16.64 24.10 6.07
CA SER A 484 16.04 24.98 5.04
C SER A 484 14.88 24.35 4.26
N SER A 485 14.58 23.06 4.46
CA SER A 485 13.29 22.49 4.08
C SER A 485 12.29 22.56 5.22
N THR A 486 11.05 22.23 4.89
CA THR A 486 9.93 22.27 5.81
C THR A 486 9.69 20.94 6.53
N ARG A 487 10.66 20.02 6.49
CA ARG A 487 10.49 18.59 6.82
C ARG A 487 11.01 18.19 8.20
N GLY A 488 10.44 17.12 8.72
CA GLY A 488 10.82 16.51 9.99
C GLY A 488 10.73 15.00 9.95
N LEU A 489 11.22 14.36 11.03
CA LEU A 489 11.21 12.92 11.19
C LEU A 489 10.60 12.57 12.54
N CYS A 490 9.72 11.56 12.54
CA CYS A 490 9.05 11.04 13.71
C CYS A 490 9.41 9.58 13.94
N THR A 491 9.48 9.16 15.21
CA THR A 491 9.71 7.76 15.56
C THR A 491 9.21 7.39 16.95
N ASP A 492 9.03 6.09 17.20
CA ASP A 492 8.87 5.48 18.53
C ASP A 492 10.10 4.65 18.94
N TYR A 493 11.19 4.69 18.16
CA TYR A 493 12.42 3.94 18.40
C TYR A 493 12.89 4.06 19.86
N SER A 494 13.35 2.93 20.42
CA SER A 494 13.76 2.67 21.82
C SER A 494 12.67 2.73 22.92
N TYR A 495 11.48 3.29 22.69
CA TYR A 495 10.45 3.45 23.75
C TYR A 495 9.09 2.85 23.40
N GLY A 496 8.86 2.55 22.12
CA GLY A 496 7.62 1.99 21.63
C GLY A 496 6.43 2.97 21.71
N PRO A 497 5.21 2.49 21.37
CA PRO A 497 4.05 3.33 21.09
C PRO A 497 3.33 3.88 22.34
N GLY A 498 4.05 4.22 23.41
CA GLY A 498 3.45 4.57 24.72
C GLY A 498 3.89 5.90 25.31
N LEU A 499 4.69 6.72 24.60
CA LEU A 499 5.30 7.91 25.20
C LEU A 499 4.29 9.02 25.50
N TRP A 500 3.22 9.18 24.72
CA TRP A 500 2.21 10.22 24.96
C TRP A 500 1.26 9.78 26.10
N ALA A 501 1.15 10.62 27.13
CA ALA A 501 0.23 10.41 28.24
C ALA A 501 -1.24 10.24 27.80
N ALA A 502 -1.99 9.46 28.59
CA ALA A 502 -3.39 9.14 28.32
C ALA A 502 -4.33 10.37 28.35
N ASP A 503 -3.92 11.47 29.00
CA ASP A 503 -4.65 12.73 29.00
C ASP A 503 -4.60 13.47 27.65
N ARG A 504 -3.73 13.02 26.73
CA ARG A 504 -3.45 13.63 25.43
C ARG A 504 -3.17 15.14 25.52
N ALA A 505 -2.62 15.59 26.65
CA ALA A 505 -2.33 17.00 26.86
C ALA A 505 -1.25 17.48 25.89
N ILE A 506 -1.50 18.65 25.28
CA ILE A 506 -0.58 19.33 24.38
C ILE A 506 -0.29 20.74 24.89
N GLU A 507 0.87 21.26 24.53
CA GLU A 507 1.23 22.65 24.73
C GLU A 507 1.88 23.24 23.48
N VAL A 508 1.42 24.43 23.09
CA VAL A 508 2.01 25.20 21.99
C VAL A 508 2.97 26.23 22.56
N VAL A 509 4.23 26.14 22.14
CA VAL A 509 5.31 27.03 22.58
C VAL A 509 5.69 27.97 21.44
N PHE A 510 5.60 29.27 21.70
CA PHE A 510 5.91 30.37 20.75
C PHE A 510 6.83 31.44 21.37
N ASP A 511 7.41 31.17 22.53
CA ASP A 511 8.29 32.08 23.26
C ASP A 511 9.33 31.27 24.09
N GLU A 512 10.22 31.97 24.79
CA GLU A 512 11.27 31.36 25.62
C GLU A 512 10.80 31.07 27.07
N ARG A 513 9.48 31.03 27.37
CA ARG A 513 8.98 30.97 28.76
C ARG A 513 9.42 29.73 29.54
N HIS A 514 9.79 28.65 28.84
CA HIS A 514 10.23 27.38 29.41
C HIS A 514 11.74 27.17 29.34
N VAL A 515 12.49 28.16 28.85
CA VAL A 515 13.94 28.06 28.71
C VAL A 515 14.60 28.27 30.07
N GLY A 516 15.10 27.17 30.65
CA GLY A 516 15.76 27.21 31.97
C GLY A 516 17.25 27.59 31.92
N ALA A 517 17.94 27.31 30.81
CA ALA A 517 19.35 27.62 30.60
C ALA A 517 19.60 27.98 29.14
N ASP A 518 20.62 28.81 28.88
CA ASP A 518 20.98 29.19 27.51
C ASP A 518 21.79 28.08 26.81
N TRP A 519 21.08 27.13 26.21
CA TRP A 519 21.68 26.00 25.50
C TRP A 519 22.02 26.29 24.03
N ALA A 520 21.64 27.46 23.52
CA ALA A 520 21.93 27.94 22.16
C ALA A 520 22.15 29.46 22.18
N SER A 521 23.33 29.87 22.67
CA SER A 521 23.69 31.28 22.84
C SER A 521 23.59 32.07 21.53
N GLY A 522 22.88 33.20 21.57
CA GLY A 522 22.66 34.08 20.41
C GLY A 522 21.47 33.71 19.51
N TYR A 523 20.69 32.70 19.89
CA TYR A 523 19.50 32.25 19.17
C TYR A 523 18.26 32.31 20.09
N THR A 524 17.09 32.46 19.48
CA THR A 524 15.79 32.29 20.14
C THR A 524 15.53 30.79 20.30
N LYS A 525 15.00 30.38 21.46
CA LYS A 525 14.78 28.98 21.83
C LYS A 525 13.32 28.73 22.20
N TYR A 526 12.64 27.87 21.47
CA TYR A 526 11.33 27.35 21.87
C TYR A 526 11.53 25.99 22.52
N GLN A 527 11.26 25.90 23.83
CA GLN A 527 11.51 24.72 24.64
C GLN A 527 10.20 24.18 25.21
N CYS A 528 10.02 22.86 25.17
CA CYS A 528 8.89 22.21 25.82
C CYS A 528 8.99 22.34 27.35
N PRO A 529 7.85 22.45 28.06
CA PRO A 529 7.84 22.42 29.52
C PRO A 529 8.38 21.09 30.06
N ALA A 530 8.75 21.07 31.34
CA ALA A 530 9.17 19.84 32.01
C ALA A 530 8.06 18.77 31.92
N GLY A 531 8.45 17.53 31.59
CA GLY A 531 7.52 16.41 31.37
C GLY A 531 6.88 16.36 29.98
N TYR A 532 7.26 17.26 29.06
CA TYR A 532 6.79 17.26 27.68
C TYR A 532 7.94 17.07 26.70
N TYR A 533 7.61 16.57 25.51
CA TYR A 533 8.53 16.39 24.38
C TYR A 533 7.93 16.98 23.10
N ALA A 534 8.77 17.36 22.14
CA ALA A 534 8.28 17.88 20.86
C ALA A 534 7.60 16.76 20.04
N SER A 535 6.38 17.02 19.59
CA SER A 535 5.58 16.14 18.73
C SER A 535 5.22 16.80 17.39
N GLY A 536 5.53 18.09 17.22
CA GLY A 536 5.26 18.82 15.99
C GLY A 536 5.83 20.23 16.02
N TYR A 537 5.58 20.98 14.96
CA TYR A 537 6.07 22.35 14.78
C TYR A 537 5.22 23.08 13.75
N ALA A 538 5.29 24.42 13.76
CA ALA A 538 4.75 25.22 12.66
C ALA A 538 5.76 26.21 12.12
N ILE A 539 5.60 26.57 10.86
CA ILE A 539 6.47 27.47 10.13
C ILE A 539 5.70 28.55 9.36
N ARG A 540 6.36 29.67 9.09
CA ARG A 540 5.89 30.74 8.19
C ARG A 540 6.92 30.95 7.09
N GLY A 541 6.69 30.33 5.93
CA GLY A 541 7.75 30.08 4.96
C GLY A 541 8.72 29.04 5.55
N VAL A 542 9.97 29.42 5.78
CA VAL A 542 10.96 28.57 6.48
C VAL A 542 11.15 28.95 7.94
N LYS A 543 10.52 30.04 8.41
CA LYS A 543 10.71 30.55 9.77
C LYS A 543 10.00 29.67 10.78
N LEU A 544 10.70 29.19 11.80
CA LEU A 544 10.04 28.52 12.92
C LEU A 544 9.07 29.51 13.60
N SER A 545 7.83 29.07 13.79
CA SER A 545 6.74 29.86 14.40
C SER A 545 6.37 29.31 15.77
N THR A 546 6.23 27.99 15.88
CA THR A 546 5.88 27.28 17.12
C THR A 546 6.52 25.91 17.19
N VAL A 547 6.68 25.41 18.42
CA VAL A 547 6.92 23.99 18.72
C VAL A 547 5.66 23.44 19.41
N LEU A 548 5.15 22.31 18.92
CA LEU A 548 4.06 21.57 19.54
C LEU A 548 4.66 20.52 20.47
N CYS A 549 4.26 20.54 21.74
CA CYS A 549 4.74 19.66 22.77
C CYS A 549 3.63 18.73 23.26
N ALA A 550 3.93 17.45 23.48
CA ALA A 550 3.03 16.45 24.04
C ALA A 550 3.48 16.05 25.46
N HIS A 551 2.52 15.86 26.36
CA HIS A 551 2.78 15.39 27.73
C HIS A 551 3.23 13.93 27.71
N ALA A 552 4.35 13.63 28.38
CA ALA A 552 4.87 12.28 28.45
C ALA A 552 4.13 11.44 29.51
N SER A 553 3.91 10.15 29.21
CA SER A 553 3.36 9.16 30.13
C SER A 553 4.32 8.77 31.27
N GLN A 554 5.60 9.16 31.14
CA GLN A 554 6.68 8.80 32.05
C GLN A 554 7.54 10.01 32.41
N THR A 555 8.34 9.85 33.47
CA THR A 555 9.36 10.85 33.81
C THR A 555 10.43 10.90 32.73
N LEU A 556 10.67 12.10 32.20
CA LEU A 556 11.72 12.37 31.22
C LEU A 556 13.04 12.67 31.93
N GLY A 557 14.17 12.38 31.28
CA GLY A 557 15.48 12.68 31.83
C GLY A 557 15.80 14.17 31.77
N THR A 558 16.94 14.55 32.36
CA THR A 558 17.41 15.95 32.41
C THR A 558 18.75 16.16 31.74
N THR A 559 19.44 15.09 31.34
CA THR A 559 20.71 15.18 30.62
C THR A 559 20.41 15.66 29.21
N SER A 560 21.01 16.78 28.82
CA SER A 560 20.73 17.41 27.53
C SER A 560 21.99 17.81 26.78
N ARG A 561 21.90 17.82 25.45
CA ARG A 561 22.94 18.34 24.54
C ARG A 561 22.30 19.11 23.39
N THR A 562 23.04 20.06 22.84
CA THR A 562 22.61 20.83 21.67
C THR A 562 23.17 20.21 20.41
N VAL A 563 22.30 19.94 19.43
CA VAL A 563 22.67 19.43 18.11
C VAL A 563 22.48 20.54 17.08
N TRP A 564 23.60 21.04 16.55
CA TRP A 564 23.63 22.08 15.52
C TRP A 564 23.62 21.47 14.13
N PHE A 565 22.79 22.01 13.23
CA PHE A 565 22.66 21.54 11.85
C PHE A 565 22.46 22.70 10.84
N ASP A 566 22.82 23.93 11.20
CA ASP A 566 22.76 25.10 10.31
C ASP A 566 23.94 25.19 9.32
N GLN A 567 24.97 24.36 9.49
CA GLN A 567 26.17 24.34 8.62
C GLN A 567 26.51 22.95 8.06
N GLY A 568 25.70 21.93 8.35
CA GLY A 568 25.89 20.57 7.88
C GLY A 568 24.94 19.60 8.57
N ASP A 569 24.87 18.37 8.06
CA ASP A 569 24.15 17.29 8.74
C ASP A 569 24.79 16.98 10.10
N ASN A 570 23.95 16.83 11.11
CA ASN A 570 24.33 16.38 12.44
C ASN A 570 23.26 15.43 12.96
N ARG A 571 23.33 14.19 12.47
CA ARG A 571 22.41 13.12 12.78
C ARG A 571 23.11 12.08 13.63
N ALA A 572 22.41 11.62 14.66
CA ALA A 572 22.80 10.51 15.52
C ALA A 572 23.15 9.24 14.72
N ASP A 573 22.28 8.90 13.77
CA ASP A 573 22.38 7.70 12.97
C ASP A 573 21.78 7.91 11.56
N THR A 574 21.81 6.84 10.75
CA THR A 574 21.18 6.77 9.42
C THR A 574 19.74 6.24 9.47
N LEU A 575 19.22 5.92 10.66
CA LEU A 575 17.85 5.42 10.81
C LEU A 575 16.85 6.50 10.42
N GLY A 576 15.70 6.05 9.95
CA GLY A 576 14.70 6.89 9.30
C GLY A 576 15.09 7.40 7.92
N GLY A 577 16.29 7.10 7.40
CA GLY A 577 16.71 7.47 6.03
C GLY A 577 16.91 8.97 5.82
N ASP A 578 17.08 9.41 4.57
CA ASP A 578 17.19 10.85 4.25
C ASP A 578 15.80 11.51 4.12
N PHE A 579 15.27 11.97 5.25
CA PHE A 579 13.95 12.60 5.31
C PHE A 579 13.88 14.02 4.73
N ALA A 580 15.02 14.59 4.33
CA ALA A 580 15.09 15.91 3.70
C ALA A 580 16.25 15.98 2.69
N PRO A 581 16.10 15.34 1.51
CA PRO A 581 17.15 15.28 0.52
C PRO A 581 17.68 16.66 0.12
N SER A 582 19.00 16.76 -0.02
CA SER A 582 19.72 18.01 -0.37
C SER A 582 19.64 19.13 0.67
N GLN A 583 19.15 18.86 1.89
CA GLN A 583 19.03 19.84 2.97
C GLN A 583 19.76 19.36 4.22
N TYR A 584 20.27 20.28 5.04
CA TYR A 584 20.88 19.90 6.31
C TYR A 584 19.85 19.43 7.32
N LYS A 585 20.20 18.41 8.10
CA LYS A 585 19.33 17.72 9.06
C LYS A 585 20.00 17.59 10.42
N GLY A 586 19.24 17.83 11.48
CA GLY A 586 19.60 17.50 12.84
C GLY A 586 18.69 16.43 13.41
N SER A 587 19.23 15.44 14.13
CA SER A 587 18.43 14.47 14.88
C SER A 587 19.06 14.11 16.22
N CYS A 588 18.21 13.79 17.19
CA CYS A 588 18.64 13.22 18.46
C CYS A 588 18.93 11.72 18.34
N GLU A 589 19.61 11.14 19.34
CA GLU A 589 19.79 9.69 19.42
C GLU A 589 18.44 8.98 19.64
N GLY A 590 18.40 7.69 19.32
CA GLY A 590 17.23 6.84 19.54
C GLY A 590 16.75 6.80 21.00
N ASP A 591 17.63 7.01 21.98
CA ASP A 591 17.34 7.07 23.42
C ASP A 591 17.08 8.51 23.94
N GLU A 592 16.85 9.47 23.03
CA GLU A 592 16.61 10.88 23.33
C GLU A 592 15.30 11.38 22.72
N TYR A 593 14.88 12.58 23.13
CA TYR A 593 13.79 13.35 22.54
C TYR A 593 14.20 14.79 22.28
N ILE A 594 13.51 15.45 21.35
CA ILE A 594 13.64 16.90 21.16
C ILE A 594 12.91 17.62 22.30
N GLY A 595 13.66 18.25 23.19
CA GLY A 595 13.15 19.12 24.25
C GLY A 595 12.98 20.58 23.82
N GLY A 596 13.60 21.01 22.72
CA GLY A 596 13.45 22.37 22.20
C GLY A 596 14.13 22.59 20.86
N VAL A 597 13.80 23.69 20.20
CA VAL A 597 14.31 24.09 18.88
C VAL A 597 14.81 25.53 18.95
N ALA A 598 16.01 25.76 18.42
CA ALA A 598 16.64 27.08 18.35
C ALA A 598 16.68 27.58 16.90
N PHE A 599 16.42 28.86 16.72
CA PHE A 599 16.42 29.54 15.43
C PHE A 599 16.82 31.01 15.61
N SER A 600 17.14 31.70 14.53
CA SER A 600 17.49 33.12 14.61
C SER A 600 17.05 33.89 13.39
N THR A 601 16.46 35.07 13.62
CA THR A 601 16.04 36.03 12.60
C THR A 601 17.01 37.21 12.50
N SER A 602 18.24 37.06 13.01
CA SER A 602 19.29 38.09 12.87
C SER A 602 19.62 38.33 11.41
N LEU A 603 20.30 39.45 11.12
CA LEU A 603 20.81 39.74 9.78
C LEU A 603 21.57 38.53 9.21
N PHE A 604 21.26 38.13 7.97
CA PHE A 604 21.77 36.93 7.27
C PHE A 604 21.21 35.56 7.71
N ARG A 605 20.27 35.49 8.66
CA ARG A 605 19.58 34.25 9.02
C ARG A 605 18.09 34.36 8.67
N ASN A 606 17.57 33.31 8.04
CA ASN A 606 16.21 33.28 7.50
C ASN A 606 15.14 32.92 8.54
N GLY A 607 15.52 32.62 9.79
CA GLY A 607 14.63 32.18 10.87
C GLY A 607 14.35 30.67 10.90
N ALA A 608 15.04 29.87 10.09
CA ALA A 608 14.83 28.43 10.05
C ALA A 608 15.46 27.69 11.24
N PRO A 609 14.96 26.49 11.60
CA PRO A 609 15.50 25.68 12.69
C PRO A 609 17.01 25.47 12.51
N SER A 610 17.82 25.87 13.48
CA SER A 610 19.28 25.86 13.40
C SER A 610 19.93 24.84 14.34
N ALA A 611 19.27 24.57 15.46
CA ALA A 611 19.67 23.54 16.41
C ALA A 611 18.47 22.96 17.16
N ILE A 612 18.64 21.75 17.68
CA ILE A 612 17.69 21.09 18.58
C ILE A 612 18.36 20.78 19.92
N LEU A 613 17.59 20.86 20.99
CA LEU A 613 17.98 20.39 22.32
C LEU A 613 17.56 18.92 22.45
N CYS A 614 18.53 18.01 22.42
CA CYS A 614 18.30 16.60 22.65
C CYS A 614 18.41 16.31 24.13
N VAL A 615 17.42 15.63 24.68
CA VAL A 615 17.33 15.30 26.11
C VAL A 615 17.15 13.80 26.26
N SER A 616 17.89 13.18 27.17
CA SER A 616 17.82 11.74 27.43
C SER A 616 16.42 11.33 27.85
N LEU A 617 15.89 10.26 27.26
CA LEU A 617 14.72 9.58 27.78
C LEU A 617 15.18 8.54 28.81
N LEU A 618 14.62 8.57 30.01
CA LEU A 618 14.90 7.52 30.99
C LEU A 618 14.34 6.19 30.46
N PRO A 619 15.12 5.08 30.50
CA PRO A 619 14.61 3.78 30.08
C PRO A 619 13.35 3.45 30.87
N TRP A 620 12.35 2.86 30.19
CA TRP A 620 11.20 2.29 30.88
C TRP A 620 11.73 1.26 31.89
N ALA A 621 11.64 1.55 33.18
CA ALA A 621 11.91 0.55 34.19
C ALA A 621 10.95 -0.61 33.92
N LEU A 622 11.48 -1.83 33.70
CA LEU A 622 10.71 -3.07 33.64
C LEU A 622 9.92 -3.27 34.95
N CYS A 623 8.82 -2.55 35.11
CA CYS A 623 7.81 -2.80 36.12
C CYS A 623 6.80 -3.77 35.52
N TYR A 624 7.21 -5.03 35.34
CA TYR A 624 6.30 -6.15 35.18
C TYR A 624 6.63 -7.24 36.22
N HIS A 625 5.69 -7.40 37.15
CA HIS A 625 5.36 -8.60 37.93
C HIS A 625 6.49 -9.41 38.59
N THR A 626 6.89 -8.99 39.80
CA THR A 626 7.13 -9.94 40.90
C THR A 626 5.85 -10.09 41.74
N CYS A 627 4.88 -10.81 41.19
CA CYS A 627 3.81 -11.42 41.97
C CYS A 627 3.74 -12.90 41.60
N THR A 628 4.68 -13.66 42.13
CA THR A 628 4.58 -15.12 42.23
C THR A 628 4.55 -15.48 43.71
N ILE A 629 3.34 -15.59 44.26
CA ILE A 629 3.10 -16.38 45.46
C ILE A 629 2.94 -17.83 44.98
N ILE A 630 4.00 -18.63 45.08
CA ILE A 630 3.90 -20.10 45.19
C ILE A 630 4.95 -20.56 46.21
N PRO A 631 4.56 -21.29 47.27
CA PRO A 631 5.49 -21.77 48.30
C PRO A 631 6.31 -22.96 47.80
N CYS A 632 7.63 -22.88 47.92
CA CYS A 632 8.54 -24.01 47.75
C CYS A 632 8.21 -25.12 48.75
N THR A 633 7.72 -26.26 48.26
CA THR A 633 7.77 -27.53 48.97
C THR A 633 9.04 -28.27 48.53
N TYR A 634 10.01 -28.37 49.43
CA TYR A 634 11.19 -29.22 49.27
C TYR A 634 10.78 -30.69 49.37
N PHE A 635 11.01 -31.45 48.29
CA PHE A 635 11.10 -32.90 48.35
C PHE A 635 12.54 -33.31 48.63
N ASN A 636 12.73 -33.97 49.77
CA ASN A 636 13.93 -34.68 50.18
C ASN A 636 13.99 -36.04 49.46
N LYS A 637 15.12 -36.39 48.83
CA LYS A 637 15.61 -37.78 48.65
C LYS A 637 16.94 -37.80 47.88
N SER A 638 18.04 -37.91 48.62
CA SER A 638 19.05 -38.99 48.60
C SER A 638 20.34 -38.51 49.23
#